data_AF-A0AAE1ZBH5-F1
#
_entry.id   AF-A0AAE1ZBH5-F1
#
_cell.length_a   1.000
_cell.length_b   1.000
_cell.length_c   1.000
_cell.angle_alpha   90.00
_cell.angle_beta   90.00
_cell.angle_gamma   90.00
#
_symmetry.space_group_name_H-M   'P 1'
#
loop_
_entity.id
_entity.type
_entity.pdbx_description
1 polymer ?
#
loop_
_entity_poly.entity_id
_entity_poly.type
_entity_poly.pdbx_seq_one_letter_code
_entity_poly.pdbx_strand_id
1 'polypeptide(L)'
;MSQVVIHFDYVQNEAETNLKKSNETVNRKQDSTDCSSIPSTDKCESESYILTRQDLIELDRNEPNWKYIRRVLLIGLVIIFFGLLISCIVYVIVGKKCPYKPMLPFWKSTVGYWLDVFAFKDSSGDFIGDLNGLTSELDYIKSVVRAGYIILGPITKGFYNNSHNILALVEDYEQLDEFVGTMEDFRLLLKQSHKKGLKVVLTFDFNSVSINHKWIAEKNVKLMKLPNDSHNMVSRYNQPLNVEIDGHQYYSVFGSPNVDLDLTDSNTKKAVFKVIDYWMKEGIDGILLENSAFFVEDRATLPKRNINWLDNCPNSQLYSNGSVKFVADIRREVDKWTVETGERKLLAVTPGDTGCGVGDTSDPMLMFRDVADVIISREFTFQKGSKQSTKSGASNDIYATYSDTDKQKFGMTTSTSNMPPNGDIITVASTLLLPGAPIIYYGTEIGVDRTKSTTIPKNIYPNGRNYNNEPLNRFSSILSHLPMPWDVNGTKYSAAINDSRFRDYLLESEQVSAVVDVQLADENDNVTLQLVRKLISLRQNPAFQWGTFEMIKIDEGDRGIIEGFIRKTTSFPSFVIVFLNVLGVCFFDLTSVCSSVTPRLVYPSVENLPVDKPMSTTKIHLKFEKRITHLIVFECT
;
A
#
# COMPACT_ATOMS: atom_id res chain seq x y z
N MET A 1 -1.75 16.43 32.99
CA MET A 1 -1.58 17.88 32.78
C MET A 1 -0.12 18.11 32.46
N SER A 2 0.22 18.20 31.18
CA SER A 2 1.59 18.45 30.73
C SER A 2 1.56 19.58 29.71
N GLN A 3 2.29 20.65 30.02
CA GLN A 3 2.50 21.83 29.20
C GLN A 3 3.34 21.45 27.98
N VAL A 4 2.85 21.83 26.80
CA VAL A 4 3.62 21.77 25.55
C VAL A 4 4.44 23.05 25.46
N VAL A 5 5.76 22.92 25.51
CA VAL A 5 6.73 23.97 25.18
C VAL A 5 7.09 23.80 23.71
N ILE A 6 6.87 24.85 22.90
CA ILE A 6 7.25 24.87 21.48
C ILE A 6 8.59 25.61 21.38
N HIS A 7 9.64 24.89 20.98
CA HIS A 7 10.93 25.46 20.56
C HIS A 7 10.84 25.88 19.09
N PHE A 8 11.25 27.11 18.78
CA PHE A 8 11.56 27.54 17.41
C PHE A 8 13.08 27.57 17.23
N ASP A 9 13.60 26.70 16.39
CA ASP A 9 14.99 26.71 15.94
C ASP A 9 15.16 27.72 14.80
N TYR A 10 16.13 28.62 14.97
CA TYR A 10 16.56 29.57 13.94
C TYR A 10 17.87 29.04 13.34
N VAL A 11 17.85 28.71 12.04
CA VAL A 11 19.02 28.24 11.30
C VAL A 11 19.83 29.46 10.84
N GLN A 12 21.02 29.63 11.40
CA GLN A 12 22.12 30.38 10.79
C GLN A 12 22.96 29.44 9.93
N ASN A 13 23.32 29.86 8.72
CA ASN A 13 24.57 29.57 8.01
C ASN A 13 24.62 30.44 6.75
N GLU A 14 25.52 31.43 6.72
CA GLU A 14 26.87 31.36 6.12
C GLU A 14 26.86 31.54 4.60
N ALA A 15 27.35 32.70 4.18
CA ALA A 15 27.90 32.92 2.84
C ALA A 15 29.00 34.00 2.93
N GLU A 16 30.10 33.67 3.59
CA GLU A 16 31.41 34.27 3.27
C GLU A 16 32.05 33.41 2.18
N THR A 17 32.24 33.94 0.98
CA THR A 17 33.57 33.94 0.33
C THR A 17 33.59 34.72 -0.99
N ASN A 18 34.70 35.45 -1.17
CA ASN A 18 35.32 35.93 -2.40
C ASN A 18 34.76 37.20 -3.07
N LEU A 19 35.42 38.33 -2.82
CA LEU A 19 36.43 38.82 -3.77
C LEU A 19 37.24 40.02 -3.20
N LYS A 20 38.52 39.76 -2.93
CA LYS A 20 39.60 40.75 -2.86
C LYS A 20 39.84 41.38 -4.24
N LYS A 21 39.89 42.71 -4.30
CA LYS A 21 40.65 43.61 -5.22
C LYS A 21 40.18 45.03 -4.83
N SER A 22 40.98 46.05 -4.52
CA SER A 22 42.38 46.37 -4.82
C SER A 22 42.86 47.45 -3.84
N ASN A 23 44.16 47.42 -3.51
CA ASN A 23 44.88 48.36 -2.66
C ASN A 23 45.14 49.74 -3.30
N GLU A 24 45.30 50.74 -2.43
CA GLU A 24 46.18 51.94 -2.47
C GLU A 24 45.95 52.98 -3.59
N THR A 25 45.81 54.29 -3.31
CA THR A 25 46.91 55.20 -2.91
C THR A 25 46.45 56.63 -2.52
N VAL A 26 47.21 57.29 -1.62
CA VAL A 26 47.59 58.74 -1.59
C VAL A 26 46.72 59.81 -0.86
N ASN A 27 47.20 60.17 0.35
CA ASN A 27 47.53 61.48 0.97
C ASN A 27 46.69 62.79 0.81
N ARG A 28 46.25 63.29 1.98
CA ARG A 28 46.64 64.55 2.71
C ARG A 28 46.43 65.96 2.08
N LYS A 29 45.63 66.80 2.79
CA LYS A 29 45.87 68.20 3.27
C LYS A 29 44.53 68.76 3.82
N GLN A 30 44.34 69.05 5.11
CA GLN A 30 44.79 70.23 5.87
C GLN A 30 44.43 71.55 5.18
N ASP A 31 43.40 72.26 5.67
CA ASP A 31 43.54 73.67 6.04
C ASP A 31 42.38 74.21 6.88
N SER A 32 42.79 74.95 7.90
CA SER A 32 42.04 75.80 8.80
C SER A 32 41.95 77.23 8.24
N THR A 33 40.78 77.85 8.31
CA THR A 33 40.59 79.32 8.38
C THR A 33 39.13 79.54 8.80
N ASP A 34 38.85 79.89 10.05
CA ASP A 34 38.91 81.24 10.62
C ASP A 34 37.91 82.19 9.94
N CYS A 35 36.84 82.52 10.67
CA CYS A 35 35.87 83.54 10.31
C CYS A 35 35.96 84.66 11.35
N SER A 36 36.74 85.69 11.03
CA SER A 36 36.82 86.92 11.82
C SER A 36 36.77 88.14 10.90
N SER A 37 35.56 88.68 10.69
CA SER A 37 35.30 90.12 10.49
C SER A 37 33.78 90.41 10.35
N ILE A 38 33.26 91.11 11.35
CA ILE A 38 31.88 91.61 11.63
C ILE A 38 31.42 92.71 10.62
N PRO A 39 30.14 93.18 10.50
CA PRO A 39 28.87 92.86 11.21
C PRO A 39 27.65 92.52 10.32
N SER A 40 26.72 91.70 10.82
CA SER A 40 25.37 92.17 11.25
C SER A 40 24.45 91.01 11.67
N THR A 41 24.06 91.08 12.95
CA THR A 41 22.81 90.63 13.58
C THR A 41 22.38 89.15 13.51
N ASP A 42 22.54 88.54 14.68
CA ASP A 42 21.65 87.62 15.39
C ASP A 42 21.71 86.09 15.16
N LYS A 43 22.33 85.48 16.19
CA LYS A 43 21.93 84.26 16.92
C LYS A 43 22.12 82.90 16.23
N CYS A 44 23.31 82.35 16.46
CA CYS A 44 23.47 80.93 16.77
C CYS A 44 22.79 80.61 18.10
N GLU A 45 21.79 79.73 18.09
CA GLU A 45 21.54 78.67 19.08
C GLU A 45 20.21 77.98 18.73
N SER A 46 20.25 76.72 18.28
CA SER A 46 19.10 75.83 18.32
C SER A 46 19.51 74.56 19.06
N GLU A 47 19.49 74.63 20.39
CA GLU A 47 19.44 73.43 21.21
C GLU A 47 18.16 72.65 20.88
N SER A 48 18.30 71.35 20.62
CA SER A 48 17.18 70.43 20.49
C SER A 48 16.46 70.34 21.85
N TYR A 49 15.29 70.95 21.97
CA TYR A 49 14.50 70.97 23.19
C TYR A 49 13.95 69.55 23.50
N ILE A 50 14.61 68.79 24.36
CA ILE A 50 14.03 67.58 24.95
C ILE A 50 13.16 68.03 26.11
N LEU A 51 11.84 68.00 25.90
CA LEU A 51 10.83 68.38 26.90
C LEU A 51 11.01 67.57 28.19
N THR A 52 11.19 68.26 29.32
CA THR A 52 11.21 67.63 30.64
C THR A 52 9.80 67.27 31.10
N ARG A 53 9.68 66.47 32.17
CA ARG A 53 8.37 66.11 32.75
C ARG A 53 7.53 67.34 33.11
N GLN A 54 8.17 68.42 33.59
CA GLN A 54 7.48 69.65 33.96
C GLN A 54 6.97 70.39 32.72
N ASP A 55 7.79 70.48 31.66
CA ASP A 55 7.38 71.08 30.39
C ASP A 55 6.18 70.36 29.75
N LEU A 56 6.14 69.02 29.83
CA LEU A 56 5.02 68.22 29.33
C LEU A 56 3.73 68.45 30.12
N ILE A 57 3.81 68.67 31.44
CA ILE A 57 2.65 68.98 32.29
C ILE A 57 2.11 70.38 31.95
N GLU A 58 3.00 71.32 31.64
CA GLU A 58 2.65 72.69 31.27
C GLU A 58 2.05 72.77 29.86
N LEU A 59 2.60 72.02 28.89
CA LEU A 59 2.01 71.81 27.57
C LEU A 59 0.62 71.16 27.65
N ASP A 60 0.42 70.13 28.49
CA ASP A 60 -0.89 69.51 28.71
C ASP A 60 -1.91 70.50 29.34
N ARG A 61 -1.45 71.55 30.03
CA ARG A 61 -2.29 72.62 30.61
C ARG A 61 -2.62 73.71 29.59
N ASN A 62 -1.67 74.08 28.73
CA ASN A 62 -1.81 75.16 27.75
C ASN A 62 -2.47 74.69 26.43
N GLU A 63 -2.23 73.44 26.01
CA GLU A 63 -2.78 72.83 24.80
C GLU A 63 -3.56 71.54 25.12
N PRO A 64 -4.77 71.64 25.70
CA PRO A 64 -5.53 70.47 26.15
C PRO A 64 -5.96 69.53 25.00
N ASN A 65 -5.94 70.01 23.75
CA ASN A 65 -6.36 69.27 22.56
C ASN A 65 -5.58 67.95 22.37
N TRP A 66 -4.26 67.94 22.62
CA TRP A 66 -3.42 66.74 22.49
C TRP A 66 -3.81 65.64 23.48
N LYS A 67 -4.21 66.02 24.69
CA LYS A 67 -4.72 65.10 25.70
C LYS A 67 -6.02 64.44 25.26
N TYR A 68 -6.91 65.17 24.59
CA TYR A 68 -8.14 64.60 24.02
C TYR A 68 -7.83 63.68 22.85
N ILE A 69 -6.96 64.08 21.92
CA ILE A 69 -6.54 63.24 20.78
C ILE A 69 -5.94 61.91 21.26
N ARG A 70 -5.01 61.94 22.23
CA ARG A 70 -4.39 60.74 22.80
C ARG A 70 -5.43 59.81 23.46
N ARG A 71 -6.40 60.37 24.19
CA ARG A 71 -7.50 59.59 24.80
C ARG A 71 -8.41 58.97 23.74
N VAL A 72 -8.77 59.72 22.71
CA VAL A 72 -9.61 59.24 21.60
C VAL A 72 -8.89 58.12 20.84
N LEU A 73 -7.60 58.27 20.55
CA LEU A 73 -6.81 57.23 19.90
C LEU A 73 -6.70 55.96 20.76
N LEU A 74 -6.49 56.10 22.07
CA LEU A 74 -6.40 54.95 22.99
C LEU A 74 -7.75 54.23 23.14
N ILE A 75 -8.86 54.99 23.25
CA ILE A 75 -10.21 54.42 23.26
C ILE A 75 -10.52 53.75 21.92
N GLY A 76 -10.16 54.38 20.80
CA GLY A 76 -10.32 53.83 19.46
C GLY A 76 -9.56 52.51 19.28
N LEU A 77 -8.32 52.43 19.77
CA LEU A 77 -7.52 51.21 19.76
C LEU A 77 -8.18 50.09 20.57
N VAL A 78 -8.73 50.41 21.75
CA VAL A 78 -9.45 49.43 22.58
C VAL A 78 -10.73 48.96 21.89
N ILE A 79 -11.50 49.85 21.27
CA ILE A 79 -12.71 49.51 20.52
C ILE A 79 -12.37 48.61 19.32
N ILE A 80 -11.33 48.94 18.57
CA ILE A 80 -10.87 48.13 17.42
C ILE A 80 -10.43 46.75 17.90
N PHE A 81 -9.66 46.66 18.99
CA PHE A 81 -9.21 45.39 19.56
C PHE A 81 -10.40 44.48 19.93
N PHE A 82 -11.38 45.00 20.66
CA PHE A 82 -12.58 44.24 21.00
C PHE A 82 -13.46 43.94 19.78
N GLY A 83 -13.52 44.84 18.81
CA GLY A 83 -14.20 44.61 17.52
C GLY A 83 -13.60 43.45 16.74
N LEU A 84 -12.26 43.39 16.65
CA LEU A 84 -11.53 42.28 16.03
C LEU A 84 -11.73 40.98 16.81
N LEU A 85 -11.68 41.03 18.14
CA LEU A 85 -11.94 39.86 18.99
C LEU A 85 -13.35 39.30 18.77
N ILE A 86 -14.38 40.16 18.78
CA ILE A 86 -15.76 39.77 18.52
C ILE A 86 -15.90 39.22 17.10
N SER A 87 -15.27 39.85 16.11
CA SER A 87 -15.27 39.35 14.73
C SER A 87 -14.64 37.97 14.63
N CYS A 88 -13.52 37.70 15.31
CA CYS A 88 -12.90 36.38 15.38
C CYS A 88 -13.83 35.36 16.05
N ILE A 89 -14.47 35.72 17.16
CA ILE A 89 -15.41 34.85 17.86
C ILE A 89 -16.61 34.51 16.97
N VAL A 90 -17.20 35.51 16.32
CA VAL A 90 -18.32 35.33 15.38
C VAL A 90 -17.88 34.44 14.21
N TYR A 91 -16.69 34.66 13.65
CA TYR A 91 -16.17 33.81 12.58
C TYR A 91 -15.98 32.36 13.01
N VAL A 92 -15.51 32.10 14.23
CA VAL A 92 -15.36 30.73 14.77
C VAL A 92 -16.71 30.06 15.02
N ILE A 93 -17.72 30.81 15.47
CA ILE A 93 -19.06 30.28 15.79
C ILE A 93 -19.89 30.05 14.52
N VAL A 94 -19.87 31.01 13.58
CA VAL A 94 -20.69 31.00 12.35
C VAL A 94 -19.96 30.29 11.20
N GLY A 95 -18.63 30.24 11.24
CA GLY A 95 -17.81 29.56 10.24
C GLY A 95 -18.26 28.12 10.09
N LYS A 96 -18.49 27.69 8.84
CA LYS A 96 -18.77 26.29 8.54
C LYS A 96 -17.62 25.45 9.08
N LYS A 97 -17.92 24.58 10.05
CA LYS A 97 -16.93 23.63 10.57
C LYS A 97 -16.40 22.82 9.38
N CYS A 98 -15.08 22.70 9.27
CA CYS A 98 -14.48 21.83 8.27
C CYS A 98 -15.10 20.43 8.42
N PRO A 99 -15.43 19.75 7.30
CA PRO A 99 -15.93 18.39 7.37
C PRO A 99 -14.93 17.51 8.13
N TYR A 100 -15.46 16.65 9.01
CA TYR A 100 -14.64 15.76 9.82
C TYR A 100 -13.82 14.83 8.92
N LYS A 101 -12.49 14.84 9.09
CA LYS A 101 -11.56 13.91 8.45
C LYS A 101 -11.10 12.89 9.50
N PRO A 102 -11.48 11.61 9.41
CA PRO A 102 -10.99 10.61 10.35
C PRO A 102 -9.48 10.43 10.17
N MET A 103 -8.77 10.22 11.28
CA MET A 103 -7.38 9.77 11.23
C MET A 103 -7.36 8.29 10.88
N LEU A 104 -6.90 7.97 9.68
CA LEU A 104 -6.83 6.60 9.18
C LEU A 104 -5.41 6.04 9.36
N PRO A 105 -5.25 4.76 9.70
CA PRO A 105 -3.93 4.11 9.65
C PRO A 105 -3.43 4.02 8.21
N PHE A 106 -2.12 3.88 8.02
CA PHE A 106 -1.48 3.98 6.70
C PHE A 106 -2.06 3.01 5.66
N TRP A 107 -2.42 1.80 6.08
CA TRP A 107 -3.02 0.76 5.23
C TRP A 107 -4.47 1.06 4.79
N LYS A 108 -5.15 2.00 5.46
CA LYS A 108 -6.46 2.50 5.03
C LYS A 108 -6.37 3.79 4.22
N SER A 109 -5.37 4.62 4.51
CA SER A 109 -5.20 5.92 3.83
C SER A 109 -4.44 5.85 2.51
N THR A 110 -3.65 4.79 2.29
CA THR A 110 -2.77 4.65 1.13
C THR A 110 -2.91 3.30 0.45
N VAL A 111 -2.23 3.12 -0.68
CA VAL A 111 -2.18 1.87 -1.44
C VAL A 111 -0.94 1.09 -1.05
N GLY A 112 -1.09 -0.22 -0.83
CA GLY A 112 0.02 -1.15 -0.60
C GLY A 112 0.59 -1.66 -1.91
N TYR A 113 1.90 -1.88 -1.95
CA TYR A 113 2.57 -2.54 -3.07
C TYR A 113 3.28 -3.81 -2.59
N TRP A 114 2.76 -4.97 -2.98
CA TRP A 114 3.26 -6.28 -2.58
C TRP A 114 4.15 -6.86 -3.67
N LEU A 115 5.38 -7.23 -3.33
CA LEU A 115 6.37 -7.71 -4.28
C LEU A 115 7.21 -8.87 -3.74
N ASP A 116 7.78 -9.64 -4.66
CA ASP A 116 8.87 -10.58 -4.42
C ASP A 116 10.20 -9.89 -4.73
N VAL A 117 11.09 -9.76 -3.72
CA VAL A 117 12.39 -9.09 -3.87
C VAL A 117 13.26 -9.81 -4.89
N PHE A 118 13.26 -11.15 -4.88
CA PHE A 118 14.07 -11.99 -5.76
C PHE A 118 13.66 -11.89 -7.24
N ALA A 119 12.44 -11.42 -7.51
CA ALA A 119 11.92 -11.22 -8.85
C ALA A 119 11.90 -9.75 -9.27
N PHE A 120 12.23 -8.82 -8.37
CA PHE A 120 11.98 -7.40 -8.63
C PHE A 120 13.09 -6.77 -9.46
N LYS A 121 14.31 -6.69 -8.94
CA LYS A 121 15.45 -6.11 -9.67
C LYS A 121 16.78 -6.63 -9.13
N ASP A 122 17.63 -7.10 -10.02
CA ASP A 122 18.98 -7.58 -9.73
C ASP A 122 19.99 -6.43 -9.82
N SER A 123 20.75 -6.21 -8.75
CA SER A 123 21.84 -5.24 -8.71
C SER A 123 23.23 -5.88 -8.68
N SER A 124 23.31 -7.19 -8.41
CA SER A 124 24.54 -7.96 -8.23
C SER A 124 25.06 -8.58 -9.54
N GLY A 125 24.18 -8.78 -10.52
CA GLY A 125 24.48 -9.40 -11.82
C GLY A 125 24.39 -10.92 -11.83
N ASP A 126 23.78 -11.54 -10.81
CA ASP A 126 23.57 -12.99 -10.71
C ASP A 126 22.20 -13.46 -11.27
N PHE A 127 21.44 -12.52 -11.84
CA PHE A 127 20.10 -12.67 -12.42
C PHE A 127 18.97 -12.89 -11.39
N ILE A 128 19.25 -12.64 -10.11
CA ILE A 128 18.30 -12.74 -8.99
C ILE A 128 18.15 -11.36 -8.35
N GLY A 129 16.91 -10.97 -8.08
CA GLY A 129 16.63 -9.69 -7.44
C GLY A 129 17.12 -9.62 -6.00
N ASP A 130 17.51 -8.42 -5.55
CA ASP A 130 18.09 -8.21 -4.23
C ASP A 130 17.60 -6.89 -3.59
N LEU A 131 17.93 -6.68 -2.31
CA LEU A 131 17.48 -5.51 -1.53
C LEU A 131 18.03 -4.19 -2.08
N ASN A 132 19.20 -4.18 -2.71
CA ASN A 132 19.80 -2.98 -3.29
C ASN A 132 19.11 -2.62 -4.60
N GLY A 133 18.79 -3.61 -5.44
CA GLY A 133 17.94 -3.48 -6.61
C GLY A 133 16.57 -2.91 -6.26
N LEU A 134 15.90 -3.46 -5.23
CA LEU A 134 14.65 -2.90 -4.73
C LEU A 134 14.81 -1.47 -4.22
N THR A 135 15.87 -1.18 -3.46
CA THR A 135 16.15 0.17 -2.92
C THR A 135 16.29 1.19 -4.06
N SER A 136 16.89 0.80 -5.19
CA SER A 136 17.05 1.66 -6.36
C SER A 136 15.72 2.04 -7.03
N GLU A 137 14.67 1.24 -6.85
CA GLU A 137 13.35 1.42 -7.47
C GLU A 137 12.28 1.94 -6.51
N LEU A 138 12.65 2.39 -5.31
CA LEU A 138 11.69 3.00 -4.38
C LEU A 138 11.01 4.25 -4.98
N ASP A 139 11.67 4.96 -5.90
CA ASP A 139 11.07 6.10 -6.60
C ASP A 139 9.98 5.68 -7.61
N TYR A 140 10.15 4.53 -8.28
CA TYR A 140 9.09 3.93 -9.09
C TYR A 140 7.88 3.61 -8.21
N ILE A 141 8.09 2.90 -7.09
CA ILE A 141 7.01 2.51 -6.17
C ILE A 141 6.29 3.75 -5.60
N LYS A 142 7.05 4.75 -5.15
CA LYS A 142 6.47 5.94 -4.50
C LYS A 142 5.83 6.91 -5.46
N SER A 143 6.44 7.16 -6.61
CA SER A 143 6.05 8.29 -7.49
C SER A 143 5.30 7.83 -8.73
N VAL A 144 5.69 6.69 -9.31
CA VAL A 144 5.01 6.12 -10.47
C VAL A 144 3.79 5.35 -10.02
N VAL A 145 3.95 4.33 -9.17
CA VAL A 145 2.82 3.52 -8.67
C VAL A 145 1.98 4.28 -7.63
N ARG A 146 2.59 5.21 -6.87
CA ARG A 146 1.92 5.99 -5.81
C ARG A 146 1.49 5.17 -4.60
N ALA A 147 2.30 4.18 -4.24
CA ALA A 147 2.12 3.42 -3.02
C ALA A 147 2.52 4.22 -1.76
N GLY A 148 1.90 3.90 -0.63
CA GLY A 148 2.26 4.44 0.69
C GLY A 148 2.98 3.43 1.58
N TYR A 149 2.97 2.15 1.22
CA TYR A 149 3.70 1.11 1.92
C TYR A 149 4.02 -0.06 0.99
N ILE A 150 5.07 -0.80 1.32
CA ILE A 150 5.48 -2.01 0.61
C ILE A 150 5.27 -3.23 1.50
N ILE A 151 4.81 -4.31 0.92
CA ILE A 151 4.78 -5.64 1.53
C ILE A 151 5.84 -6.46 0.82
N LEU A 152 6.89 -6.85 1.54
CA LEU A 152 7.89 -7.76 1.00
C LEU A 152 7.40 -9.18 1.19
N GLY A 153 7.48 -9.99 0.13
CA GLY A 153 7.41 -11.45 0.26
C GLY A 153 8.49 -11.97 1.21
N PRO A 154 8.51 -13.28 1.52
CA PRO A 154 9.49 -13.82 2.45
C PRO A 154 10.92 -13.62 1.91
N ILE A 155 11.78 -13.01 2.73
CA ILE A 155 13.19 -12.70 2.40
C ILE A 155 14.19 -13.48 3.26
N THR A 156 13.68 -14.37 4.10
CA THR A 156 14.47 -15.08 5.11
C THR A 156 15.15 -16.30 4.52
N LYS A 157 16.20 -16.75 5.20
CA LYS A 157 17.03 -17.88 4.77
C LYS A 157 16.20 -19.12 4.46
N GLY A 158 16.51 -19.74 3.32
CA GLY A 158 15.83 -20.93 2.83
C GLY A 158 14.72 -20.61 1.84
N PHE A 159 14.24 -19.36 1.74
CA PHE A 159 13.22 -19.03 0.75
C PHE A 159 13.68 -19.33 -0.67
N TYR A 160 14.89 -18.89 -1.03
CA TYR A 160 15.52 -19.20 -2.30
C TYR A 160 16.67 -20.20 -2.11
N ASN A 161 17.67 -19.90 -1.29
CA ASN A 161 18.82 -20.78 -1.12
C ASN A 161 18.59 -21.84 -0.04
N ASN A 162 18.32 -23.07 -0.47
CA ASN A 162 18.16 -24.24 0.39
C ASN A 162 18.68 -25.49 -0.31
N SER A 163 18.90 -26.55 0.46
CA SER A 163 19.45 -27.82 -0.03
C SER A 163 18.55 -28.61 -0.98
N HIS A 164 17.28 -28.21 -1.12
CA HIS A 164 16.29 -28.91 -1.93
C HIS A 164 16.02 -28.25 -3.28
N ASN A 165 16.57 -27.05 -3.52
CA ASN A 165 16.39 -26.28 -4.75
C ASN A 165 14.90 -25.96 -5.07
N ILE A 166 14.11 -25.65 -4.04
CA ILE A 166 12.66 -25.36 -4.10
C ILE A 166 12.41 -23.98 -3.48
N LEU A 167 11.45 -23.19 -3.98
CA LEU A 167 11.09 -21.92 -3.32
C LEU A 167 10.18 -22.14 -2.10
N ALA A 168 10.21 -21.17 -1.18
CA ALA A 168 9.37 -21.11 0.02
C ALA A 168 9.63 -22.20 1.07
N LEU A 169 10.89 -22.64 1.18
CA LEU A 169 11.33 -23.64 2.16
C LEU A 169 12.20 -23.01 3.25
N VAL A 170 11.59 -22.28 4.18
CA VAL A 170 12.32 -21.50 5.19
C VAL A 170 13.17 -22.39 6.11
N GLU A 171 14.42 -21.97 6.34
CA GLU A 171 15.42 -22.64 7.21
C GLU A 171 15.82 -21.81 8.44
N ASP A 172 15.72 -20.48 8.36
CA ASP A 172 15.90 -19.58 9.51
C ASP A 172 15.16 -18.24 9.29
N TYR A 173 14.19 -17.93 10.17
CA TYR A 173 13.44 -16.67 10.12
C TYR A 173 14.20 -15.41 10.60
N GLU A 174 15.31 -15.56 11.32
CA GLU A 174 16.09 -14.43 11.87
C GLU A 174 17.29 -14.06 10.98
N GLN A 175 17.52 -14.81 9.89
CA GLN A 175 18.56 -14.55 8.91
C GLN A 175 17.94 -14.27 7.55
N LEU A 176 18.58 -13.38 6.78
CA LEU A 176 18.22 -13.15 5.39
C LEU A 176 18.73 -14.30 4.51
N ASP A 177 18.04 -14.53 3.39
CA ASP A 177 18.56 -15.39 2.33
C ASP A 177 19.81 -14.76 1.70
N GLU A 178 20.82 -15.58 1.42
CA GLU A 178 22.13 -15.10 0.96
C GLU A 178 22.06 -14.32 -0.36
N PHE A 179 21.08 -14.64 -1.21
CA PHE A 179 20.88 -13.95 -2.50
C PHE A 179 20.12 -12.64 -2.37
N VAL A 180 19.40 -12.41 -1.27
CA VAL A 180 18.63 -11.17 -1.09
C VAL A 180 19.53 -10.01 -0.62
N GLY A 181 20.65 -10.32 0.02
CA GLY A 181 21.63 -9.37 0.54
C GLY A 181 21.86 -9.47 2.05
N THR A 182 22.40 -8.40 2.61
CA THR A 182 22.84 -8.33 4.02
C THR A 182 21.85 -7.58 4.92
N MET A 183 22.01 -7.69 6.24
CA MET A 183 21.23 -6.88 7.18
C MET A 183 21.52 -5.38 7.05
N GLU A 184 22.71 -5.00 6.61
CA GLU A 184 23.06 -3.62 6.26
C GLU A 184 22.22 -3.12 5.07
N ASP A 185 22.07 -3.93 4.03
CA ASP A 185 21.22 -3.63 2.87
C ASP A 185 19.75 -3.50 3.29
N PHE A 186 19.27 -4.37 4.19
CA PHE A 186 17.92 -4.29 4.74
C PHE A 186 17.68 -3.00 5.54
N ARG A 187 18.62 -2.62 6.41
CA ARG A 187 18.54 -1.36 7.16
C ARG A 187 18.62 -0.14 6.24
N LEU A 188 19.38 -0.22 5.15
CA LEU A 188 19.39 0.81 4.12
C LEU A 188 18.03 0.93 3.44
N LEU A 189 17.42 -0.18 3.03
CA LEU A 189 16.08 -0.22 2.45
C LEU A 189 15.05 0.42 3.39
N LEU A 190 15.04 0.03 4.67
CA LEU A 190 14.15 0.62 5.68
C LEU A 190 14.34 2.13 5.78
N LYS A 191 15.58 2.59 5.95
CA LYS A 191 15.91 4.01 6.07
C LYS A 191 15.46 4.81 4.84
N GLN A 192 15.72 4.31 3.63
CA GLN A 192 15.32 5.00 2.40
C GLN A 192 13.81 4.98 2.19
N SER A 193 13.15 3.88 2.54
CA SER A 193 11.68 3.76 2.50
C SER A 193 11.03 4.78 3.43
N HIS A 194 11.44 4.81 4.70
CA HIS A 194 10.92 5.74 5.69
C HIS A 194 11.21 7.20 5.31
N LYS A 195 12.40 7.51 4.78
CA LYS A 195 12.73 8.86 4.28
C LYS A 195 11.80 9.33 3.16
N LYS A 196 11.29 8.40 2.34
CA LYS A 196 10.32 8.67 1.27
C LYS A 196 8.86 8.58 1.74
N GLY A 197 8.62 8.34 3.04
CA GLY A 197 7.29 8.16 3.60
C GLY A 197 6.61 6.87 3.13
N LEU A 198 7.40 5.83 2.84
CA LEU A 198 6.93 4.46 2.64
C LEU A 198 7.05 3.70 3.96
N LYS A 199 6.02 2.92 4.30
CA LYS A 199 6.06 1.96 5.40
C LYS A 199 6.48 0.58 4.87
N VAL A 200 7.14 -0.24 5.68
CA VAL A 200 7.65 -1.57 5.26
C VAL A 200 7.03 -2.67 6.08
N VAL A 201 6.41 -3.63 5.39
CA VAL A 201 5.72 -4.79 5.97
C VAL A 201 6.42 -6.06 5.50
N LEU A 202 6.69 -7.00 6.41
CA LEU A 202 7.31 -8.29 6.07
C LEU A 202 6.30 -9.44 6.07
N THR A 203 6.47 -10.36 5.13
CA THR A 203 5.66 -11.59 5.07
C THR A 203 6.34 -12.73 5.81
N PHE A 204 5.58 -13.44 6.64
CA PHE A 204 6.02 -14.66 7.32
C PHE A 204 4.99 -15.76 7.17
N ASP A 205 5.43 -16.94 6.76
CA ASP A 205 4.69 -18.18 6.90
C ASP A 205 5.22 -18.96 8.11
N PHE A 206 4.39 -19.11 9.14
CA PHE A 206 4.73 -19.91 10.33
C PHE A 206 4.06 -21.28 10.35
N ASN A 207 3.35 -21.66 9.28
CA ASN A 207 2.69 -22.96 9.21
C ASN A 207 3.70 -24.11 9.22
N SER A 208 4.63 -24.06 8.28
CA SER A 208 5.60 -25.13 8.02
C SER A 208 7.00 -24.58 7.81
N VAL A 209 8.00 -25.39 8.13
CA VAL A 209 9.41 -25.09 7.94
C VAL A 209 10.12 -26.22 7.18
N SER A 210 11.31 -25.95 6.66
CA SER A 210 12.21 -26.98 6.16
C SER A 210 12.51 -28.03 7.23
N ILE A 211 12.67 -29.30 6.84
CA ILE A 211 13.28 -30.32 7.71
C ILE A 211 14.70 -29.95 8.18
N ASN A 212 15.37 -29.03 7.49
CA ASN A 212 16.69 -28.51 7.86
C ASN A 212 16.63 -27.21 8.71
N HIS A 213 15.43 -26.78 9.11
CA HIS A 213 15.28 -25.54 9.87
C HIS A 213 15.97 -25.65 11.23
N LYS A 214 16.69 -24.58 11.64
CA LYS A 214 17.52 -24.58 12.86
C LYS A 214 16.76 -25.01 14.13
N TRP A 215 15.49 -24.61 14.22
CA TRP A 215 14.62 -24.95 15.35
C TRP A 215 14.43 -26.45 15.58
N ILE A 216 14.52 -27.27 14.52
CA ILE A 216 14.42 -28.74 14.62
C ILE A 216 15.69 -29.30 15.26
N ALA A 217 16.85 -28.89 14.75
CA ALA A 217 18.15 -29.29 15.31
C ALA A 217 18.31 -28.84 16.78
N GLU A 218 17.83 -27.63 17.10
CA GLU A 218 17.87 -27.05 18.44
C GLU A 218 16.79 -27.61 19.39
N LYS A 219 15.80 -28.35 18.87
CA LYS A 219 14.61 -28.82 19.62
C LYS A 219 13.83 -27.69 20.30
N ASN A 220 13.84 -26.50 19.71
CA ASN A 220 13.20 -25.30 20.23
C ASN A 220 11.70 -25.22 19.93
N VAL A 221 11.24 -26.02 18.96
CA VAL A 221 9.83 -26.08 18.55
C VAL A 221 9.31 -27.50 18.63
N LYS A 222 8.00 -27.60 18.74
CA LYS A 222 7.28 -28.87 18.62
C LYS A 222 6.73 -28.98 17.21
N LEU A 223 7.06 -30.09 16.55
CA LEU A 223 6.52 -30.45 15.25
C LEU A 223 5.17 -31.16 15.41
N MET A 224 4.30 -30.97 14.44
CA MET A 224 3.01 -31.65 14.43
C MET A 224 3.20 -33.13 14.15
N LYS A 225 2.73 -33.99 15.07
CA LYS A 225 2.79 -35.44 14.88
C LYS A 225 1.76 -35.89 13.84
N LEU A 226 2.15 -36.84 13.01
CA LEU A 226 1.21 -37.53 12.13
C LEU A 226 0.16 -38.28 12.97
N PRO A 227 -1.15 -38.14 12.71
CA PRO A 227 -2.16 -38.97 13.34
C PRO A 227 -2.02 -40.44 12.94
N ASN A 228 -2.28 -41.36 13.87
CA ASN A 228 -2.08 -42.81 13.68
C ASN A 228 -2.86 -43.40 12.48
N ASP A 229 -3.98 -42.80 12.09
CA ASP A 229 -4.84 -43.28 10.98
C ASP A 229 -4.52 -42.63 9.62
N SER A 230 -3.45 -41.83 9.53
CA SER A 230 -3.18 -40.93 8.39
C SER A 230 -2.05 -41.39 7.45
N HIS A 231 -1.45 -42.56 7.66
CA HIS A 231 -0.28 -43.03 6.90
C HIS A 231 -0.50 -43.22 5.38
N ASN A 232 -1.75 -43.36 4.93
CA ASN A 232 -2.10 -43.53 3.50
C ASN A 232 -2.77 -42.28 2.89
N MET A 233 -2.73 -41.14 3.59
CA MET A 233 -3.32 -39.91 3.12
C MET A 233 -2.35 -39.09 2.27
N VAL A 234 -2.92 -38.27 1.39
CA VAL A 234 -2.15 -37.35 0.56
C VAL A 234 -2.24 -35.93 1.11
N SER A 235 -1.11 -35.24 1.03
CA SER A 235 -0.95 -33.79 1.22
C SER A 235 -1.67 -33.01 0.11
N ARG A 236 -1.62 -31.68 0.21
CA ARG A 236 -2.21 -30.77 -0.77
C ARG A 236 -1.74 -31.02 -2.21
N TYR A 237 -0.45 -31.29 -2.40
CA TYR A 237 0.16 -31.46 -3.73
C TYR A 237 0.28 -32.93 -4.14
N ASN A 238 -0.63 -33.78 -3.64
CA ASN A 238 -0.68 -35.22 -3.89
C ASN A 238 0.62 -35.99 -3.51
N GLN A 239 1.44 -35.42 -2.63
CA GLN A 239 2.56 -36.10 -1.98
C GLN A 239 2.08 -36.83 -0.71
N PRO A 240 2.84 -37.76 -0.11
CA PRO A 240 2.52 -38.30 1.21
C PRO A 240 2.28 -37.18 2.24
N LEU A 241 1.25 -37.33 3.08
CA LEU A 241 0.91 -36.36 4.15
C LEU A 241 1.92 -36.34 5.31
N ASN A 242 2.95 -37.19 5.23
CA ASN A 242 3.96 -37.36 6.26
C ASN A 242 5.35 -37.06 5.75
N VAL A 243 6.19 -36.62 6.67
CA VAL A 243 7.64 -36.45 6.50
C VAL A 243 8.37 -37.15 7.64
N GLU A 244 9.45 -37.84 7.30
CA GLU A 244 10.26 -38.56 8.27
C GLU A 244 11.44 -37.70 8.73
N ILE A 245 11.61 -37.57 10.05
CA ILE A 245 12.74 -36.89 10.68
C ILE A 245 13.22 -37.79 11.82
N ASP A 246 14.49 -38.17 11.80
CA ASP A 246 15.11 -39.04 12.81
C ASP A 246 14.31 -40.33 13.13
N GLY A 247 13.77 -40.98 12.08
CA GLY A 247 12.97 -42.21 12.21
C GLY A 247 11.55 -42.00 12.77
N HIS A 248 11.11 -40.75 12.96
CA HIS A 248 9.77 -40.40 13.42
C HIS A 248 8.96 -39.72 12.30
N GLN A 249 7.66 -40.00 12.26
CA GLN A 249 6.76 -39.47 11.23
C GLN A 249 6.00 -38.23 11.73
N TYR A 250 6.07 -37.15 10.97
CA TYR A 250 5.44 -35.86 11.25
C TYR A 250 4.45 -35.49 10.14
N TYR A 251 3.48 -34.65 10.48
CA TYR A 251 2.47 -34.13 9.54
C TYR A 251 3.08 -33.05 8.65
N SER A 252 2.69 -33.02 7.38
CA SER A 252 3.08 -31.99 6.42
C SER A 252 1.98 -31.76 5.38
N VAL A 253 1.32 -30.61 5.45
CA VAL A 253 0.24 -30.26 4.51
C VAL A 253 0.76 -30.02 3.09
N PHE A 254 2.00 -29.57 2.94
CA PHE A 254 2.66 -29.32 1.65
C PHE A 254 3.55 -30.48 1.18
N GLY A 255 3.69 -31.52 2.00
CA GLY A 255 4.55 -32.68 1.72
C GLY A 255 6.04 -32.39 1.93
N SER A 256 6.84 -33.45 1.92
CA SER A 256 8.30 -33.35 2.06
C SER A 256 8.91 -32.44 0.97
N PRO A 257 9.88 -31.56 1.30
CA PRO A 257 10.62 -31.45 2.57
C PRO A 257 10.05 -30.46 3.59
N ASN A 258 8.77 -30.08 3.50
CA ASN A 258 8.13 -29.25 4.53
C ASN A 258 7.70 -30.09 5.73
N VAL A 259 7.75 -29.53 6.94
CA VAL A 259 7.15 -30.09 8.16
C VAL A 259 6.39 -29.03 8.93
N ASP A 260 5.18 -29.38 9.40
CA ASP A 260 4.28 -28.42 10.02
C ASP A 260 4.57 -28.28 11.52
N LEU A 261 4.48 -27.04 12.01
CA LEU A 261 4.71 -26.70 13.41
C LEU A 261 3.43 -26.93 14.24
N ASP A 262 3.56 -27.43 15.47
CA ASP A 262 2.46 -27.41 16.43
C ASP A 262 2.31 -26.00 17.01
N LEU A 263 1.57 -25.13 16.32
CA LEU A 263 1.34 -23.72 16.71
C LEU A 263 0.46 -23.57 17.96
N THR A 264 -0.04 -24.67 18.53
CA THR A 264 -0.72 -24.65 19.84
C THR A 264 0.27 -24.78 21.00
N ASP A 265 1.49 -25.26 20.74
CA ASP A 265 2.52 -25.47 21.74
C ASP A 265 3.14 -24.16 22.24
N SER A 266 3.38 -24.09 23.55
CA SER A 266 3.89 -22.86 24.18
C SER A 266 5.34 -22.54 23.82
N ASN A 267 6.18 -23.54 23.56
CA ASN A 267 7.57 -23.30 23.14
C ASN A 267 7.61 -22.85 21.69
N THR A 268 6.83 -23.49 20.81
CA THR A 268 6.68 -23.05 19.42
C THR A 268 6.20 -21.60 19.33
N LYS A 269 5.17 -21.21 20.10
CA LYS A 269 4.69 -19.82 20.15
C LYS A 269 5.78 -18.84 20.60
N LYS A 270 6.57 -19.19 21.62
CA LYS A 270 7.68 -18.34 22.09
C LYS A 270 8.74 -18.15 21.01
N ALA A 271 9.08 -19.19 20.25
CA ALA A 271 10.01 -19.09 19.13
C ALA A 271 9.49 -18.14 18.05
N VAL A 272 8.21 -18.25 17.68
CA VAL A 272 7.56 -17.32 16.73
C VAL A 272 7.54 -15.88 17.25
N PHE A 273 7.19 -15.66 18.52
CA PHE A 273 7.16 -14.30 19.08
C PHE A 273 8.55 -13.66 19.10
N LYS A 274 9.62 -14.45 19.29
CA LYS A 274 10.99 -13.96 19.19
C LYS A 274 11.33 -13.46 17.78
N VAL A 275 10.85 -14.14 16.75
CA VAL A 275 11.01 -13.69 15.34
C VAL A 275 10.29 -12.36 15.14
N ILE A 276 9.04 -12.25 15.60
CA ILE A 276 8.26 -11.01 15.49
C ILE A 276 8.97 -9.86 16.21
N ASP A 277 9.43 -10.10 17.43
CA ASP A 277 10.18 -9.13 18.24
C ASP A 277 11.47 -8.68 17.55
N TYR A 278 12.23 -9.63 16.99
CA TYR A 278 13.46 -9.35 16.25
C TYR A 278 13.22 -8.38 15.09
N TRP A 279 12.25 -8.67 14.23
CA TRP A 279 11.99 -7.82 13.06
C TRP A 279 11.31 -6.50 13.40
N MET A 280 10.42 -6.47 14.39
CA MET A 280 9.84 -5.21 14.91
C MET A 280 10.92 -4.29 15.48
N LYS A 281 11.91 -4.86 16.17
CA LYS A 281 13.08 -4.13 16.68
C LYS A 281 13.98 -3.57 15.57
N GLU A 282 14.12 -4.29 14.46
CA GLU A 282 14.83 -3.79 13.27
C GLU A 282 14.09 -2.61 12.60
N GLY A 283 12.80 -2.42 12.91
CA GLY A 283 12.06 -1.20 12.57
C GLY A 283 10.97 -1.36 11.51
N ILE A 284 10.49 -2.58 11.27
CA ILE A 284 9.36 -2.80 10.34
C ILE A 284 8.06 -2.16 10.87
N ASP A 285 7.13 -1.86 9.96
CA ASP A 285 5.86 -1.20 10.25
C ASP A 285 4.67 -2.17 10.35
N GLY A 286 4.90 -3.45 10.08
CA GLY A 286 3.91 -4.49 10.26
C GLY A 286 4.34 -5.82 9.68
N ILE A 287 3.47 -6.82 9.84
CA ILE A 287 3.66 -8.17 9.33
C ILE A 287 2.43 -8.64 8.57
N LEU A 288 2.66 -9.42 7.52
CA LEU A 288 1.66 -10.20 6.82
C LEU A 288 1.89 -11.67 7.11
N LEU A 289 0.89 -12.34 7.68
CA LEU A 289 0.92 -13.76 7.98
C LEU A 289 0.41 -14.55 6.77
N GLU A 290 1.32 -15.26 6.13
CA GLU A 290 1.06 -16.13 4.99
C GLU A 290 0.55 -17.50 5.43
N ASN A 291 -0.21 -18.18 4.55
CA ASN A 291 -0.82 -19.49 4.83
C ASN A 291 -1.63 -19.56 6.13
N SER A 292 -2.24 -18.46 6.56
CA SER A 292 -3.00 -18.39 7.82
C SER A 292 -4.23 -19.30 7.86
N ALA A 293 -4.71 -19.76 6.70
CA ALA A 293 -5.75 -20.79 6.61
C ALA A 293 -5.29 -22.14 7.18
N PHE A 294 -3.98 -22.41 7.21
CA PHE A 294 -3.38 -23.70 7.57
C PHE A 294 -2.89 -23.78 9.03
N PHE A 295 -2.58 -22.64 9.66
CA PHE A 295 -1.86 -22.57 10.96
C PHE A 295 -2.19 -23.59 12.06
N VAL A 296 -3.46 -23.88 12.30
CA VAL A 296 -3.84 -24.89 13.29
C VAL A 296 -4.93 -25.76 12.70
N GLU A 297 -4.64 -27.03 12.52
CA GLU A 297 -5.62 -28.01 12.05
C GLU A 297 -6.44 -28.57 13.21
N ASP A 298 -7.74 -28.75 12.97
CA ASP A 298 -8.56 -29.56 13.86
C ASP A 298 -8.33 -31.05 13.56
N ARG A 299 -7.47 -31.69 14.37
CA ARG A 299 -7.08 -33.10 14.23
C ARG A 299 -8.28 -34.06 14.20
N ALA A 300 -9.41 -33.72 14.82
CA ALA A 300 -10.60 -34.55 14.80
C ALA A 300 -11.29 -34.59 13.43
N THR A 301 -11.00 -33.61 12.57
CA THR A 301 -11.62 -33.42 11.25
C THR A 301 -10.74 -33.86 10.08
N LEU A 302 -9.52 -34.32 10.36
CA LEU A 302 -8.66 -34.89 9.34
C LEU A 302 -9.35 -36.11 8.69
N PRO A 303 -9.36 -36.21 7.34
CA PRO A 303 -10.08 -37.25 6.63
C PRO A 303 -9.55 -38.61 7.03
N LYS A 304 -10.45 -39.56 7.32
CA LYS A 304 -10.07 -40.92 7.72
C LYS A 304 -9.83 -41.87 6.54
N ARG A 305 -9.80 -41.33 5.30
CA ARG A 305 -9.64 -42.06 4.04
C ARG A 305 -8.83 -41.23 3.07
N ASN A 306 -8.16 -41.90 2.13
CA ASN A 306 -7.42 -41.24 1.06
C ASN A 306 -8.41 -40.55 0.09
N ILE A 307 -8.43 -39.23 0.11
CA ILE A 307 -9.27 -38.40 -0.75
C ILE A 307 -8.38 -37.29 -1.30
N ASN A 308 -8.48 -36.99 -2.60
CA ASN A 308 -7.71 -35.90 -3.19
C ASN A 308 -8.12 -34.58 -2.53
N TRP A 309 -7.13 -33.75 -2.19
CA TRP A 309 -7.34 -32.46 -1.53
C TRP A 309 -8.42 -31.60 -2.22
N LEU A 310 -8.33 -31.51 -3.55
CA LEU A 310 -9.20 -30.69 -4.39
C LEU A 310 -10.63 -31.23 -4.56
N ASP A 311 -10.87 -32.53 -4.31
CA ASP A 311 -12.19 -33.12 -4.48
C ASP A 311 -13.15 -32.72 -3.34
N ASN A 312 -12.61 -32.54 -2.12
CA ASN A 312 -13.42 -32.27 -0.94
C ASN A 312 -13.26 -30.86 -0.37
N CYS A 313 -12.28 -30.09 -0.85
CA CYS A 313 -11.95 -28.75 -0.37
C CYS A 313 -12.14 -28.61 1.15
N PRO A 314 -11.21 -29.13 1.96
CA PRO A 314 -11.47 -29.43 3.36
C PRO A 314 -11.46 -28.18 4.23
N ASN A 315 -12.50 -27.35 4.11
CA ASN A 315 -12.70 -26.15 4.91
C ASN A 315 -12.76 -26.45 6.42
N SER A 316 -12.96 -27.70 6.84
CA SER A 316 -12.90 -28.11 8.25
C SER A 316 -11.46 -28.34 8.76
N GLN A 317 -10.52 -28.66 7.86
CA GLN A 317 -9.09 -28.76 8.17
C GLN A 317 -8.43 -27.39 8.14
N LEU A 318 -8.89 -26.53 7.23
CA LEU A 318 -8.53 -25.13 7.16
C LEU A 318 -9.37 -24.31 8.14
N TYR A 319 -8.99 -23.06 8.38
CA TYR A 319 -9.88 -22.09 9.06
C TYR A 319 -10.38 -22.56 10.43
N SER A 320 -9.47 -23.01 11.31
CA SER A 320 -9.86 -23.44 12.65
C SER A 320 -9.88 -22.29 13.66
N ASN A 321 -10.68 -22.45 14.73
CA ASN A 321 -10.64 -21.53 15.87
C ASN A 321 -9.25 -21.52 16.57
N GLY A 322 -8.45 -22.57 16.39
CA GLY A 322 -7.05 -22.60 16.83
C GLY A 322 -6.22 -21.55 16.11
N SER A 323 -6.41 -21.39 14.79
CA SER A 323 -5.73 -20.37 13.98
C SER A 323 -6.08 -18.96 14.47
N VAL A 324 -7.36 -18.68 14.78
CA VAL A 324 -7.76 -17.38 15.33
C VAL A 324 -7.07 -17.09 16.66
N LYS A 325 -7.00 -18.09 17.55
CA LYS A 325 -6.29 -17.93 18.83
C LYS A 325 -4.80 -17.68 18.63
N PHE A 326 -4.15 -18.36 17.70
CA PHE A 326 -2.75 -18.14 17.39
C PHE A 326 -2.50 -16.73 16.83
N VAL A 327 -3.32 -16.28 15.87
CA VAL A 327 -3.25 -14.90 15.34
C VAL A 327 -3.58 -13.87 16.43
N ALA A 328 -4.51 -14.15 17.35
CA ALA A 328 -4.78 -13.30 18.51
C ALA A 328 -3.57 -13.18 19.44
N ASP A 329 -2.81 -14.27 19.61
CA ASP A 329 -1.57 -14.24 20.39
C ASP A 329 -0.50 -13.38 19.72
N ILE A 330 -0.36 -13.49 18.40
CA ILE A 330 0.51 -12.61 17.59
C ILE A 330 0.06 -11.14 17.69
N ARG A 331 -1.24 -10.85 17.60
CA ARG A 331 -1.80 -9.50 17.73
C ARG A 331 -1.36 -8.85 19.04
N ARG A 332 -1.39 -9.59 20.16
CA ARG A 332 -0.91 -9.09 21.45
C ARG A 332 0.58 -8.75 21.44
N GLU A 333 1.40 -9.50 20.70
CA GLU A 333 2.83 -9.19 20.54
C GLU A 333 3.03 -7.91 19.74
N VAL A 334 2.33 -7.77 18.61
CA VAL A 334 2.38 -6.58 17.75
C VAL A 334 1.83 -5.33 18.46
N ASP A 335 0.85 -5.49 19.36
CA ASP A 335 0.30 -4.39 20.17
C ASP A 335 1.29 -3.82 21.17
N LYS A 336 2.20 -4.64 21.73
CA LYS A 336 3.26 -4.13 22.62
C LYS A 336 4.12 -3.09 21.89
N TRP A 337 4.51 -3.40 20.67
CA TRP A 337 5.27 -2.49 19.82
C TRP A 337 4.49 -1.23 19.45
N THR A 338 3.18 -1.34 19.25
CA THR A 338 2.33 -0.16 19.03
C THR A 338 2.32 0.78 20.24
N VAL A 339 2.30 0.23 21.46
CA VAL A 339 2.37 1.02 22.70
C VAL A 339 3.77 1.61 22.90
N GLU A 340 4.82 0.83 22.62
CA GLU A 340 6.21 1.25 22.80
C GLU A 340 6.63 2.36 21.83
N THR A 341 6.30 2.23 20.56
CA THR A 341 6.69 3.22 19.53
C THR A 341 5.69 4.37 19.40
N GLY A 342 4.46 4.20 19.90
CA GLY A 342 3.35 5.13 19.67
C GLY A 342 2.79 5.09 18.24
N GLU A 343 3.28 4.18 17.38
CA GLU A 343 2.82 4.02 16.00
C GLU A 343 2.10 2.68 15.82
N ARG A 344 0.90 2.69 15.22
CA ARG A 344 0.17 1.44 14.95
C ARG A 344 0.94 0.55 13.98
N LYS A 345 1.20 -0.68 14.40
CA LYS A 345 1.82 -1.72 13.57
C LYS A 345 0.76 -2.58 12.90
N LEU A 346 0.89 -2.76 11.59
CA LEU A 346 -0.05 -3.54 10.78
C LEU A 346 0.09 -5.03 11.10
N LEU A 347 -1.04 -5.71 11.34
CA LEU A 347 -1.12 -7.17 11.25
C LEU A 347 -2.09 -7.56 10.14
N ALA A 348 -1.55 -8.11 9.05
CA ALA A 348 -2.32 -8.63 7.93
C ALA A 348 -2.30 -10.16 7.91
N VAL A 349 -3.33 -10.78 7.33
CA VAL A 349 -3.41 -12.23 7.13
C VAL A 349 -3.82 -12.54 5.69
N THR A 350 -3.21 -13.56 5.09
CA THR A 350 -3.61 -14.13 3.79
C THR A 350 -3.86 -15.62 3.94
N PRO A 351 -4.87 -16.19 3.24
CA PRO A 351 -5.16 -17.62 3.32
C PRO A 351 -4.05 -18.49 2.72
N GLY A 352 -3.24 -17.93 1.82
CA GLY A 352 -2.28 -18.69 1.02
C GLY A 352 -2.93 -19.53 -0.07
N ASP A 353 -2.17 -20.46 -0.66
CA ASP A 353 -2.69 -21.37 -1.68
C ASP A 353 -3.53 -22.49 -1.06
N THR A 354 -4.81 -22.23 -0.79
CA THR A 354 -5.72 -23.27 -0.28
C THR A 354 -6.23 -24.21 -1.37
N GLY A 355 -6.06 -23.84 -2.65
CA GLY A 355 -6.69 -24.50 -3.80
C GLY A 355 -8.20 -24.63 -3.71
N CYS A 356 -8.82 -23.82 -2.86
CA CYS A 356 -10.25 -23.82 -2.63
C CYS A 356 -10.77 -22.40 -2.70
N GLY A 357 -11.77 -22.20 -3.54
CA GLY A 357 -12.44 -20.93 -3.68
C GLY A 357 -13.17 -20.45 -2.44
N VAL A 358 -13.51 -19.17 -2.43
CA VAL A 358 -14.67 -18.72 -1.66
C VAL A 358 -15.90 -19.24 -2.38
N GLY A 359 -16.55 -20.25 -1.81
CA GLY A 359 -17.78 -20.82 -2.35
C GLY A 359 -18.96 -19.85 -2.27
N ASP A 360 -20.18 -20.36 -2.19
CA ASP A 360 -21.37 -19.52 -2.15
C ASP A 360 -21.62 -18.86 -0.77
N THR A 361 -20.79 -19.17 0.22
CA THR A 361 -20.83 -18.59 1.57
C THR A 361 -19.84 -17.43 1.73
N SER A 362 -20.00 -16.67 2.83
CA SER A 362 -19.06 -15.64 3.25
C SER A 362 -17.62 -16.16 3.30
N ASP A 363 -16.63 -15.34 2.90
CA ASP A 363 -15.21 -15.67 2.91
C ASP A 363 -14.79 -16.17 4.32
N PRO A 364 -14.36 -17.44 4.46
CA PRO A 364 -13.88 -18.00 5.73
C PRO A 364 -12.81 -17.16 6.44
N MET A 365 -12.01 -16.40 5.70
CA MET A 365 -10.98 -15.54 6.26
C MET A 365 -11.54 -14.46 7.20
N LEU A 366 -12.82 -14.11 7.12
CA LEU A 366 -13.47 -13.19 8.05
C LEU A 366 -13.47 -13.66 9.50
N MET A 367 -13.16 -14.92 9.78
CA MET A 367 -12.90 -15.38 11.15
C MET A 367 -11.78 -14.62 11.86
N PHE A 368 -10.87 -14.00 11.10
CA PHE A 368 -9.76 -13.20 11.65
C PHE A 368 -10.11 -11.73 11.88
N ARG A 369 -11.34 -11.28 11.61
CA ARG A 369 -11.72 -9.85 11.62
C ARG A 369 -11.48 -9.12 12.93
N ASP A 370 -11.54 -9.85 14.05
CA ASP A 370 -11.36 -9.29 15.38
C ASP A 370 -9.90 -9.30 15.85
N VAL A 371 -9.02 -10.01 15.13
CA VAL A 371 -7.62 -10.23 15.52
C VAL A 371 -6.61 -9.67 14.51
N ALA A 372 -7.01 -9.44 13.27
CA ALA A 372 -6.19 -8.82 12.21
C ALA A 372 -6.71 -7.42 11.82
N ASP A 373 -5.81 -6.57 11.36
CA ASP A 373 -6.15 -5.24 10.81
C ASP A 373 -6.61 -5.35 9.35
N VAL A 374 -5.97 -6.23 8.58
CA VAL A 374 -6.23 -6.46 7.16
C VAL A 374 -6.32 -7.96 6.88
N ILE A 375 -7.31 -8.36 6.09
CA ILE A 375 -7.58 -9.73 5.67
C ILE A 375 -7.59 -9.74 4.16
N ILE A 376 -6.62 -10.39 3.52
CA ILE A 376 -6.58 -10.47 2.05
C ILE A 376 -7.83 -11.19 1.55
N SER A 377 -8.67 -10.46 0.82
CA SER A 377 -9.91 -10.96 0.25
C SER A 377 -9.60 -11.83 -0.96
N ARG A 378 -10.30 -12.97 -1.06
CA ARG A 378 -10.21 -13.88 -2.21
C ARG A 378 -11.29 -13.65 -3.26
N GLU A 379 -12.15 -12.65 -3.09
CA GLU A 379 -13.27 -12.40 -4.01
C GLU A 379 -12.83 -11.87 -5.37
N PHE A 380 -11.65 -11.24 -5.42
CA PHE A 380 -11.11 -10.56 -6.60
C PHE A 380 -9.89 -11.27 -7.20
N THR A 381 -9.47 -12.42 -6.66
CA THR A 381 -8.35 -13.20 -7.21
C THR A 381 -8.82 -14.13 -8.33
N PHE A 382 -8.01 -14.27 -9.39
CA PHE A 382 -8.35 -14.91 -10.69
C PHE A 382 -9.22 -16.17 -10.63
N GLN A 383 -8.85 -17.17 -9.84
CA GLN A 383 -9.71 -18.33 -9.64
C GLN A 383 -9.33 -19.07 -8.36
N LYS A 384 -10.10 -18.74 -7.33
CA LYS A 384 -10.77 -19.67 -6.42
C LYS A 384 -10.60 -21.15 -6.83
N GLY A 385 -9.69 -21.86 -6.17
CA GLY A 385 -9.41 -23.25 -6.52
C GLY A 385 -10.63 -24.18 -6.51
N SER A 386 -10.44 -25.36 -7.09
CA SER A 386 -11.42 -26.14 -7.85
C SER A 386 -12.88 -26.16 -7.36
N LYS A 387 -13.79 -25.89 -8.31
CA LYS A 387 -15.15 -26.46 -8.45
C LYS A 387 -16.29 -26.08 -7.48
N GLN A 388 -16.13 -25.23 -6.47
CA GLN A 388 -17.24 -24.96 -5.52
C GLN A 388 -18.04 -23.66 -5.69
N SER A 389 -17.67 -22.74 -6.59
CA SER A 389 -18.50 -21.54 -6.84
C SER A 389 -19.58 -21.86 -7.88
N THR A 390 -20.84 -21.94 -7.46
CA THR A 390 -21.99 -21.97 -8.38
C THR A 390 -22.55 -20.58 -8.64
N LYS A 391 -22.21 -19.59 -7.80
CA LYS A 391 -22.52 -18.17 -8.04
C LYS A 391 -21.89 -17.69 -9.35
N SER A 392 -22.74 -17.59 -10.36
CA SER A 392 -22.49 -16.92 -11.64
C SER A 392 -22.62 -15.39 -11.52
N GLY A 393 -22.17 -14.81 -10.40
CA GLY A 393 -22.32 -13.38 -10.09
C GLY A 393 -20.98 -12.65 -10.18
N ALA A 394 -21.03 -11.37 -10.51
CA ALA A 394 -19.83 -10.55 -10.53
C ALA A 394 -19.23 -10.38 -9.13
N SER A 395 -17.90 -10.27 -9.02
CA SER A 395 -17.22 -10.11 -7.73
C SER A 395 -17.74 -8.92 -6.93
N ASN A 396 -18.19 -7.85 -7.62
CA ASN A 396 -18.78 -6.67 -7.00
C ASN A 396 -20.12 -6.96 -6.31
N ASP A 397 -20.98 -7.78 -6.92
CA ASP A 397 -22.27 -8.18 -6.34
C ASP A 397 -22.06 -8.99 -5.07
N ILE A 398 -21.13 -9.95 -5.11
CA ILE A 398 -20.77 -10.77 -3.95
C ILE A 398 -20.19 -9.87 -2.86
N TYR A 399 -19.26 -8.98 -3.22
CA TYR A 399 -18.66 -8.01 -2.31
C TYR A 399 -19.72 -7.12 -1.63
N ALA A 400 -20.78 -6.75 -2.35
CA ALA A 400 -21.84 -5.92 -1.81
C ALA A 400 -22.62 -6.57 -0.66
N THR A 401 -22.65 -7.90 -0.61
CA THR A 401 -23.35 -8.66 0.45
C THR A 401 -22.66 -8.62 1.81
N TYR A 402 -21.37 -8.25 1.86
CA TYR A 402 -20.65 -8.13 3.13
C TYR A 402 -21.10 -6.91 3.94
N SER A 403 -20.98 -7.00 5.27
CA SER A 403 -21.23 -5.86 6.14
C SER A 403 -20.19 -4.76 5.94
N ASP A 404 -20.53 -3.51 6.21
CA ASP A 404 -19.57 -2.39 6.08
C ASP A 404 -18.38 -2.54 7.04
N THR A 405 -18.58 -3.18 8.20
CA THR A 405 -17.49 -3.51 9.13
C THR A 405 -16.53 -4.56 8.56
N ASP A 406 -17.03 -5.58 7.87
CA ASP A 406 -16.20 -6.60 7.22
C ASP A 406 -15.43 -6.01 6.03
N LYS A 407 -16.10 -5.19 5.21
CA LYS A 407 -15.49 -4.46 4.09
C LYS A 407 -14.28 -3.63 4.53
N GLN A 408 -14.35 -3.04 5.72
CA GLN A 408 -13.28 -2.24 6.32
C GLN A 408 -12.06 -3.05 6.79
N LYS A 409 -12.16 -4.38 6.82
CA LYS A 409 -11.09 -5.31 7.14
C LYS A 409 -10.45 -5.94 5.90
N PHE A 410 -11.09 -5.88 4.74
CA PHE A 410 -10.55 -6.50 3.55
C PHE A 410 -9.32 -5.76 3.00
N GLY A 411 -8.28 -6.54 2.72
CA GLY A 411 -7.22 -6.21 1.79
C GLY A 411 -7.69 -6.56 0.39
N MET A 412 -7.84 -5.55 -0.46
CA MET A 412 -8.40 -5.63 -1.79
C MET A 412 -7.27 -5.81 -2.80
N THR A 413 -7.16 -6.99 -3.39
CA THR A 413 -6.12 -7.30 -4.38
C THR A 413 -6.60 -8.32 -5.40
N THR A 414 -5.97 -8.35 -6.56
CA THR A 414 -6.27 -9.29 -7.65
C THR A 414 -5.31 -10.47 -7.71
N SER A 415 -4.20 -10.37 -6.98
CA SER A 415 -3.03 -11.26 -7.07
C SER A 415 -2.27 -11.25 -5.75
N THR A 416 -1.56 -12.34 -5.47
CA THR A 416 -0.81 -12.55 -4.23
C THR A 416 0.44 -13.36 -4.55
N SER A 417 1.31 -13.62 -3.56
CA SER A 417 2.41 -14.60 -3.67
C SER A 417 1.95 -15.98 -4.17
N ASN A 418 0.70 -16.37 -3.89
CA ASN A 418 0.16 -17.67 -4.28
C ASN A 418 -0.85 -17.62 -5.43
N MET A 419 -1.15 -16.44 -5.97
CA MET A 419 -2.14 -16.26 -7.03
C MET A 419 -1.61 -15.29 -8.08
N PRO A 420 -1.26 -15.77 -9.30
CA PRO A 420 -0.61 -14.93 -10.29
C PRO A 420 -1.51 -13.79 -10.79
N PRO A 421 -0.91 -12.65 -11.21
CA PRO A 421 -1.62 -11.61 -11.96
C PRO A 421 -2.32 -12.17 -13.21
N ASN A 422 -3.54 -11.71 -13.48
CA ASN A 422 -4.40 -12.21 -14.57
C ASN A 422 -4.77 -11.15 -15.62
N GLY A 423 -4.21 -9.93 -15.51
CA GLY A 423 -4.50 -8.82 -16.42
C GLY A 423 -5.94 -8.28 -16.42
N ASP A 424 -6.82 -8.69 -15.49
CA ASP A 424 -8.21 -8.23 -15.48
C ASP A 424 -8.34 -6.81 -14.90
N ILE A 425 -8.38 -5.84 -15.81
CA ILE A 425 -8.41 -4.42 -15.49
C ILE A 425 -9.66 -3.97 -14.72
N ILE A 426 -10.79 -4.67 -14.87
CA ILE A 426 -12.05 -4.33 -14.20
C ILE A 426 -11.98 -4.71 -12.73
N THR A 427 -11.42 -5.88 -12.48
CA THR A 427 -11.15 -6.35 -11.13
C THR A 427 -10.11 -5.43 -10.46
N VAL A 428 -9.04 -5.02 -11.16
CA VAL A 428 -8.07 -4.05 -10.64
C VAL A 428 -8.71 -2.70 -10.30
N ALA A 429 -9.58 -2.19 -11.18
CA ALA A 429 -10.29 -0.95 -10.90
C ALA A 429 -11.25 -1.07 -9.70
N SER A 430 -11.93 -2.22 -9.59
CA SER A 430 -12.84 -2.50 -8.47
C SER A 430 -12.07 -2.54 -7.14
N THR A 431 -10.93 -3.22 -7.06
CA THR A 431 -10.13 -3.26 -5.82
C THR A 431 -9.59 -1.90 -5.39
N LEU A 432 -9.32 -0.99 -6.34
CA LEU A 432 -8.89 0.38 -6.07
C LEU A 432 -10.03 1.33 -5.69
N LEU A 433 -11.25 1.10 -6.17
CA LEU A 433 -12.40 2.01 -6.00
C LEU A 433 -13.42 1.53 -4.96
N LEU A 434 -13.36 0.29 -4.49
CA LEU A 434 -14.20 -0.22 -3.41
C LEU A 434 -13.66 0.14 -2.02
N PRO A 435 -14.49 0.07 -0.96
CA PRO A 435 -14.02 0.13 0.43
C PRO A 435 -13.01 -0.99 0.75
N GLY A 436 -12.17 -0.78 1.77
CA GLY A 436 -11.10 -1.71 2.14
C GLY A 436 -9.70 -1.16 1.83
N ALA A 437 -8.66 -1.93 2.13
CA ALA A 437 -7.26 -1.57 1.95
C ALA A 437 -6.75 -2.06 0.58
N PRO A 438 -6.55 -1.21 -0.43
CA PRO A 438 -6.09 -1.65 -1.74
C PRO A 438 -4.62 -2.04 -1.72
N ILE A 439 -4.33 -3.19 -2.33
CA ILE A 439 -2.98 -3.74 -2.44
C ILE A 439 -2.77 -4.15 -3.89
N ILE A 440 -1.73 -3.59 -4.50
CA ILE A 440 -1.26 -3.96 -5.84
C ILE A 440 -0.13 -4.97 -5.66
N TYR A 441 -0.27 -6.14 -6.26
CA TYR A 441 0.86 -7.07 -6.39
C TYR A 441 1.67 -6.71 -7.65
N TYR A 442 2.99 -6.74 -7.58
CA TYR A 442 3.87 -6.27 -8.65
C TYR A 442 3.52 -6.88 -10.03
N GLY A 443 3.59 -6.06 -11.07
CA GLY A 443 3.19 -6.41 -12.43
C GLY A 443 1.70 -6.16 -12.72
N THR A 444 0.84 -6.14 -11.70
CA THR A 444 -0.60 -5.86 -11.88
C THR A 444 -0.82 -4.42 -12.38
N GLU A 445 -0.01 -3.47 -11.92
CA GLU A 445 -0.08 -2.06 -12.31
C GLU A 445 0.24 -1.82 -13.79
N ILE A 446 0.95 -2.75 -14.41
CA ILE A 446 1.26 -2.76 -15.84
C ILE A 446 0.46 -3.84 -16.58
N GLY A 447 -0.56 -4.44 -15.96
CA GLY A 447 -1.45 -5.39 -16.64
C GLY A 447 -0.76 -6.70 -17.06
N VAL A 448 0.27 -7.14 -16.34
CA VAL A 448 0.86 -8.46 -16.53
C VAL A 448 -0.22 -9.53 -16.32
N ASP A 449 -0.31 -10.47 -17.25
CA ASP A 449 -1.10 -11.70 -17.15
C ASP A 449 -0.15 -12.90 -17.21
N ARG A 450 0.00 -13.59 -16.08
CA ARG A 450 0.86 -14.77 -15.96
C ARG A 450 0.08 -16.07 -16.01
N THR A 451 -1.25 -16.01 -16.06
CA THR A 451 -2.11 -17.20 -16.09
C THR A 451 -1.98 -17.99 -17.39
N LYS A 452 -1.46 -17.34 -18.44
CA LYS A 452 -1.16 -17.96 -19.74
C LYS A 452 0.25 -18.54 -19.82
N SER A 453 1.12 -18.21 -18.87
CA SER A 453 2.49 -18.69 -18.89
C SER A 453 2.52 -20.20 -18.62
N THR A 454 3.22 -20.92 -19.49
CA THR A 454 3.40 -22.38 -19.38
C THR A 454 4.84 -22.79 -19.12
N THR A 455 5.77 -21.84 -19.14
CA THR A 455 7.20 -22.06 -18.96
C THR A 455 7.73 -21.24 -17.78
N ILE A 456 8.72 -21.80 -17.08
CA ILE A 456 9.47 -21.15 -16.02
C ILE A 456 10.88 -20.86 -16.57
N PRO A 457 11.38 -19.62 -16.46
CA PRO A 457 12.73 -19.28 -16.90
C PRO A 457 13.80 -20.12 -16.19
N LYS A 458 14.76 -20.66 -16.95
CA LYS A 458 15.82 -21.54 -16.43
C LYS A 458 17.12 -20.82 -16.06
N ASN A 459 17.40 -19.69 -16.69
CA ASN A 459 18.69 -18.98 -16.61
C ASN A 459 18.57 -17.54 -16.07
N ILE A 460 17.39 -17.21 -15.57
CA ILE A 460 17.05 -16.02 -14.77
C ILE A 460 16.10 -16.51 -13.69
N TYR A 461 15.97 -15.78 -12.59
CA TYR A 461 15.06 -16.15 -11.49
C TYR A 461 13.69 -16.60 -12.02
N PRO A 462 13.12 -17.72 -11.54
CA PRO A 462 13.56 -18.54 -10.39
C PRO A 462 14.56 -19.66 -10.74
N ASN A 463 15.23 -19.61 -11.89
CA ASN A 463 16.21 -20.61 -12.35
C ASN A 463 15.64 -22.04 -12.45
N GLY A 464 14.42 -22.14 -12.99
CA GLY A 464 13.72 -23.41 -13.20
C GLY A 464 13.23 -24.11 -11.93
N ARG A 465 13.35 -23.47 -10.77
CA ARG A 465 12.84 -23.98 -9.49
C ARG A 465 11.30 -23.99 -9.49
N ASN A 466 10.75 -24.90 -8.70
CA ASN A 466 9.32 -24.95 -8.37
C ASN A 466 9.06 -24.25 -7.03
N TYR A 467 7.80 -24.14 -6.65
CA TYR A 467 7.35 -23.58 -5.37
C TYR A 467 6.71 -24.70 -4.56
N ASN A 468 7.21 -25.04 -3.37
CA ASN A 468 6.68 -26.13 -2.52
C ASN A 468 6.35 -27.46 -3.24
N ASN A 469 7.10 -27.83 -4.29
CA ASN A 469 6.79 -28.98 -5.15
C ASN A 469 5.40 -28.96 -5.81
N GLU A 470 4.81 -27.77 -5.96
CA GLU A 470 3.54 -27.57 -6.62
C GLU A 470 3.61 -28.00 -8.11
N PRO A 471 2.61 -28.74 -8.63
CA PRO A 471 2.49 -29.02 -10.05
C PRO A 471 2.26 -27.73 -10.85
N LEU A 472 3.07 -27.51 -11.89
CA LEU A 472 2.92 -26.34 -12.76
C LEU A 472 1.59 -26.36 -13.53
N ASN A 473 0.77 -25.35 -13.26
CA ASN A 473 -0.48 -25.06 -13.93
C ASN A 473 -0.75 -23.55 -13.84
N ARG A 474 -1.84 -23.07 -14.45
CA ARG A 474 -2.15 -21.63 -14.51
C ARG A 474 -2.40 -20.93 -13.17
N PHE A 475 -2.56 -21.68 -12.08
CA PHE A 475 -2.73 -21.16 -10.72
C PHE A 475 -1.47 -21.27 -9.87
N SER A 476 -0.38 -21.79 -10.43
CA SER A 476 0.78 -22.10 -9.63
C SER A 476 1.41 -20.88 -9.02
N SER A 477 1.78 -21.00 -7.74
CA SER A 477 2.41 -19.92 -6.96
C SER A 477 3.67 -19.41 -7.66
N ILE A 478 4.44 -20.31 -8.29
CA ILE A 478 5.65 -19.95 -9.05
C ILE A 478 5.41 -18.88 -10.13
N LEU A 479 4.20 -18.82 -10.70
CA LEU A 479 3.85 -17.81 -11.70
C LEU A 479 3.77 -16.42 -11.05
N SER A 480 3.43 -16.31 -9.77
CA SER A 480 3.47 -15.05 -9.01
C SER A 480 4.89 -14.56 -8.72
N HIS A 481 5.91 -15.38 -8.95
CA HIS A 481 7.31 -15.10 -8.63
C HIS A 481 8.19 -14.88 -9.88
N LEU A 482 7.60 -14.71 -11.07
CA LEU A 482 8.40 -14.47 -12.27
C LEU A 482 9.02 -13.06 -12.30
N PRO A 483 10.14 -12.82 -13.01
CA PRO A 483 10.82 -11.53 -13.04
C PRO A 483 9.91 -10.35 -13.43
N MET A 484 10.17 -9.17 -12.84
CA MET A 484 9.51 -7.92 -13.18
C MET A 484 10.00 -7.44 -14.57
N PRO A 485 9.10 -7.21 -15.53
CA PRO A 485 9.47 -6.78 -16.88
C PRO A 485 9.74 -5.27 -16.96
N TRP A 486 10.91 -4.84 -16.50
CA TRP A 486 11.31 -3.42 -16.56
C TRP A 486 11.50 -2.92 -18.00
N ASP A 487 12.20 -3.70 -18.82
CA ASP A 487 12.46 -3.45 -20.23
C ASP A 487 12.34 -4.75 -21.04
N VAL A 488 12.18 -4.62 -22.36
CA VAL A 488 12.02 -5.76 -23.27
C VAL A 488 13.25 -6.67 -23.30
N ASN A 489 14.45 -6.11 -23.09
CA ASN A 489 15.70 -6.84 -23.18
C ASN A 489 16.18 -7.40 -21.83
N GLY A 490 15.54 -7.03 -20.72
CA GLY A 490 15.94 -7.42 -19.36
C GLY A 490 17.15 -6.66 -18.79
N THR A 491 17.70 -5.69 -19.52
CA THR A 491 18.89 -4.93 -19.09
C THR A 491 18.63 -4.04 -17.87
N LYS A 492 17.37 -3.62 -17.66
CA LYS A 492 16.94 -2.88 -16.46
C LYS A 492 16.55 -3.80 -15.30
N TYR A 493 16.18 -5.05 -15.60
CA TYR A 493 16.03 -6.08 -14.58
C TYR A 493 17.40 -6.48 -14.01
N SER A 494 18.38 -6.76 -14.89
CA SER A 494 19.76 -7.07 -14.54
C SER A 494 20.70 -6.50 -15.60
N ALA A 495 21.67 -5.68 -15.17
CA ALA A 495 22.67 -5.12 -16.07
C ALA A 495 23.62 -6.18 -16.68
N ALA A 496 23.66 -7.39 -16.11
CA ALA A 496 24.45 -8.51 -16.62
C ALA A 496 23.81 -9.21 -17.83
N ILE A 497 22.53 -8.95 -18.12
CA ILE A 497 21.85 -9.53 -19.28
C ILE A 497 22.33 -8.84 -20.55
N ASN A 498 22.98 -9.61 -21.43
CA ASN A 498 23.53 -9.14 -22.70
C ASN A 498 23.13 -10.01 -23.90
N ASP A 499 22.19 -10.94 -23.69
CA ASP A 499 21.67 -11.86 -24.71
C ASP A 499 20.13 -11.79 -24.78
N SER A 500 19.51 -12.67 -25.56
CA SER A 500 18.07 -12.66 -25.78
C SER A 500 17.24 -13.35 -24.68
N ARG A 501 17.85 -13.92 -23.63
CA ARG A 501 17.16 -14.84 -22.70
C ARG A 501 15.91 -14.24 -22.06
N PHE A 502 15.97 -12.97 -21.69
CA PHE A 502 14.85 -12.28 -21.02
C PHE A 502 13.74 -11.96 -22.02
N ARG A 503 14.12 -11.46 -23.19
CA ARG A 503 13.18 -11.16 -24.28
C ARG A 503 12.46 -12.42 -24.78
N ASP A 504 13.18 -13.52 -24.92
CA ASP A 504 12.63 -14.79 -25.35
C ASP A 504 11.63 -15.32 -24.31
N TYR A 505 11.94 -15.19 -23.00
CA TYR A 505 10.99 -15.44 -21.92
C TYR A 505 9.71 -14.56 -22.01
N LEU A 506 9.84 -13.25 -22.24
CA LEU A 506 8.68 -12.36 -22.37
C LEU A 506 7.82 -12.70 -23.58
N LEU A 507 8.43 -13.13 -24.68
CA LEU A 507 7.73 -13.57 -25.88
C LEU A 507 6.96 -14.87 -25.64
N GLU A 508 7.60 -15.86 -25.03
CA GLU A 508 6.97 -17.14 -24.68
C GLU A 508 5.79 -16.98 -23.70
N SER A 509 5.87 -15.99 -22.81
CA SER A 509 4.82 -15.71 -21.82
C SER A 509 3.77 -14.70 -22.29
N GLU A 510 3.84 -14.22 -23.54
CA GLU A 510 2.94 -13.21 -24.13
C GLU A 510 2.90 -11.88 -23.34
N GLN A 511 4.00 -11.48 -22.69
CA GLN A 511 4.07 -10.32 -21.78
C GLN A 511 4.66 -9.04 -22.38
N VAL A 512 4.94 -9.02 -23.68
CA VAL A 512 5.69 -7.91 -24.33
C VAL A 512 4.97 -6.54 -24.23
N SER A 513 3.64 -6.51 -24.13
CA SER A 513 2.87 -5.28 -23.92
C SER A 513 2.83 -4.82 -22.45
N ALA A 514 3.13 -5.71 -21.52
CA ALA A 514 3.10 -5.49 -20.09
C ALA A 514 4.52 -5.24 -19.55
N VAL A 515 5.21 -4.24 -20.11
CA VAL A 515 6.60 -3.87 -19.78
C VAL A 515 6.63 -2.42 -19.27
N VAL A 516 7.35 -2.16 -18.19
CA VAL A 516 7.37 -0.84 -17.51
C VAL A 516 7.79 0.28 -18.46
N ASP A 517 8.91 0.14 -19.16
CA ASP A 517 9.42 1.17 -20.07
C ASP A 517 8.45 1.49 -21.21
N VAL A 518 7.79 0.47 -21.76
CA VAL A 518 6.81 0.64 -22.83
C VAL A 518 5.62 1.45 -22.31
N GLN A 519 5.14 1.16 -21.11
CA GLN A 519 4.00 1.87 -20.52
C GLN A 519 4.32 3.25 -19.99
N LEU A 520 5.58 3.50 -19.61
CA LEU A 520 6.05 4.83 -19.25
C LEU A 520 6.25 5.72 -20.49
N ALA A 521 6.68 5.15 -21.62
CA ALA A 521 6.86 5.87 -22.87
C ALA A 521 5.52 6.20 -23.57
N ASP A 522 4.48 5.41 -23.33
CA ASP A 522 3.15 5.65 -23.87
C ASP A 522 2.34 6.58 -22.96
N GLU A 523 2.28 7.85 -23.36
CA GLU A 523 1.50 8.90 -22.68
C GLU A 523 0.00 8.81 -22.97
N ASN A 524 -0.46 7.82 -23.74
CA ASN A 524 -1.87 7.64 -24.01
C ASN A 524 -2.63 7.25 -22.75
N ASP A 525 -3.80 7.85 -22.58
CA ASP A 525 -4.73 7.59 -21.46
C ASP A 525 -5.28 6.16 -21.44
N ASN A 526 -5.02 5.37 -22.48
CA ASN A 526 -5.49 4.01 -22.66
C ASN A 526 -4.51 2.93 -22.15
N VAL A 527 -3.40 3.31 -21.53
CA VAL A 527 -2.41 2.36 -20.98
C VAL A 527 -2.74 2.00 -19.53
N THR A 528 -2.56 0.72 -19.18
CA THR A 528 -2.87 0.18 -17.85
C THR A 528 -2.21 0.95 -16.71
N LEU A 529 -0.92 1.27 -16.82
CA LEU A 529 -0.20 2.05 -15.82
C LEU A 529 -0.82 3.45 -15.59
N GLN A 530 -1.21 4.15 -16.67
CA GLN A 530 -1.84 5.46 -16.54
C GLN A 530 -3.22 5.35 -15.90
N LEU A 531 -4.00 4.33 -16.26
CA LEU A 531 -5.27 4.05 -15.61
C LEU A 531 -5.09 3.83 -14.10
N VAL A 532 -4.18 2.94 -13.70
CA VAL A 532 -3.92 2.66 -12.28
C VAL A 532 -3.50 3.93 -11.54
N ARG A 533 -2.64 4.77 -12.12
CA ARG A 533 -2.24 6.07 -11.55
C ARG A 533 -3.43 7.01 -11.35
N LYS A 534 -4.34 7.08 -12.32
CA LYS A 534 -5.57 7.89 -12.23
C LYS A 534 -6.51 7.35 -11.15
N LEU A 535 -6.70 6.04 -11.07
CA LEU A 535 -7.52 5.39 -10.05
C LEU A 535 -6.99 5.65 -8.63
N ILE A 536 -5.69 5.54 -8.41
CA ILE A 536 -5.06 5.84 -7.12
C ILE A 536 -5.21 7.32 -6.75
N SER A 537 -5.21 8.22 -7.74
CA SER A 537 -5.47 9.65 -7.54
C SER A 537 -6.91 9.90 -7.11
N LEU A 538 -7.87 9.31 -7.83
CA LEU A 538 -9.30 9.38 -7.49
C LEU A 538 -9.54 8.85 -6.09
N ARG A 539 -8.87 7.75 -5.72
CA ARG A 539 -8.97 7.17 -4.40
C ARG A 539 -8.57 8.12 -3.27
N GLN A 540 -7.76 9.15 -3.51
CA GLN A 540 -7.43 10.16 -2.49
C GLN A 540 -8.64 11.00 -2.07
N ASN A 541 -9.72 10.99 -2.85
CA ASN A 541 -10.95 11.68 -2.49
C ASN A 541 -11.64 11.02 -1.28
N PRO A 542 -12.15 11.80 -0.32
CA PRO A 542 -12.90 11.33 0.86
C PRO A 542 -13.98 10.27 0.58
N ALA A 543 -14.69 10.37 -0.54
CA ALA A 543 -15.72 9.41 -0.93
C ALA A 543 -15.16 7.98 -1.08
N PHE A 544 -13.92 7.85 -1.55
CA PHE A 544 -13.26 6.55 -1.71
C PHE A 544 -12.53 6.09 -0.44
N GLN A 545 -11.98 7.02 0.32
CA GLN A 545 -11.22 6.75 1.55
C GLN A 545 -12.10 6.21 2.69
N TRP A 546 -13.24 6.85 2.96
CA TRP A 546 -14.15 6.48 4.06
C TRP A 546 -15.63 6.65 3.74
N GLY A 547 -15.98 7.01 2.50
CA GLY A 547 -17.37 7.10 2.07
C GLY A 547 -18.05 5.74 1.96
N THR A 548 -19.38 5.76 1.97
CA THR A 548 -20.24 4.58 1.83
C THR A 548 -20.19 4.04 0.39
N PHE A 549 -20.66 2.82 0.22
CA PHE A 549 -20.74 2.12 -1.05
C PHE A 549 -22.16 1.57 -1.25
N GLU A 550 -22.68 1.69 -2.47
CA GLU A 550 -24.01 1.20 -2.84
C GLU A 550 -24.00 0.74 -4.30
N MET A 551 -24.47 -0.48 -4.57
CA MET A 551 -24.64 -0.96 -5.95
C MET A 551 -25.80 -0.23 -6.63
N ILE A 552 -25.64 0.08 -7.91
CA ILE A 552 -26.72 0.64 -8.73
C ILE A 552 -27.16 -0.34 -9.81
N LYS A 553 -28.46 -0.37 -10.06
CA LYS A 553 -29.03 -1.05 -11.22
C LYS A 553 -29.14 -0.03 -12.34
N ILE A 554 -28.42 -0.27 -13.43
CA ILE A 554 -28.55 0.52 -14.65
C ILE A 554 -29.39 -0.31 -15.62
N ASP A 555 -30.47 0.29 -16.13
CA ASP A 555 -31.48 -0.40 -16.94
C ASP A 555 -30.85 -1.03 -18.19
N GLU A 556 -31.08 -2.32 -18.39
CA GLU A 556 -30.44 -3.12 -19.45
C GLU A 556 -31.12 -2.87 -20.80
N GLY A 557 -30.65 -1.87 -21.54
CA GLY A 557 -30.91 -1.81 -22.98
C GLY A 557 -30.18 -2.96 -23.67
N ASP A 558 -30.90 -4.03 -24.01
CA ASP A 558 -30.49 -5.22 -24.76
C ASP A 558 -28.98 -5.30 -25.14
N ARG A 559 -28.25 -6.15 -24.39
CA ARG A 559 -26.90 -6.72 -24.66
C ARG A 559 -25.68 -6.04 -24.04
N GLY A 560 -25.45 -6.34 -22.76
CA GLY A 560 -24.12 -6.26 -22.13
C GLY A 560 -24.21 -6.20 -20.61
N ILE A 561 -23.15 -6.62 -19.91
CA ILE A 561 -23.08 -6.46 -18.46
C ILE A 561 -22.82 -4.98 -18.19
N ILE A 562 -23.73 -4.34 -17.43
CA ILE A 562 -23.52 -3.03 -16.83
C ILE A 562 -23.51 -3.22 -15.33
N GLU A 563 -22.32 -3.23 -14.74
CA GLU A 563 -22.16 -3.13 -13.29
C GLU A 563 -21.87 -1.68 -12.94
N GLY A 564 -22.49 -1.20 -11.87
CA GLY A 564 -22.14 0.11 -11.35
C GLY A 564 -22.33 0.21 -9.86
N PHE A 565 -21.59 1.12 -9.25
CA PHE A 565 -21.77 1.46 -7.85
C PHE A 565 -21.49 2.93 -7.59
N ILE A 566 -21.98 3.41 -6.45
CA ILE A 566 -21.79 4.78 -5.98
C ILE A 566 -20.86 4.77 -4.77
N ARG A 567 -19.92 5.71 -4.75
CA ARG A 567 -19.16 6.10 -3.55
C ARG A 567 -19.60 7.50 -3.13
N LYS A 568 -20.09 7.64 -1.89
CA LYS A 568 -20.62 8.91 -1.39
C LYS A 568 -20.19 9.18 0.05
N THR A 569 -20.01 10.44 0.38
CA THR A 569 -19.75 10.87 1.77
C THR A 569 -20.30 12.27 1.96
N THR A 570 -20.76 12.57 3.18
CA THR A 570 -21.37 13.86 3.50
C THR A 570 -20.40 15.01 3.28
N SER A 571 -20.88 16.09 2.66
CA SER A 571 -20.11 17.32 2.39
C SER A 571 -18.97 17.21 1.36
N PHE A 572 -18.89 16.11 0.61
CA PHE A 572 -17.97 15.96 -0.54
C PHE A 572 -18.72 15.44 -1.78
N PRO A 573 -18.16 15.60 -2.99
CA PRO A 573 -18.76 15.06 -4.21
C PRO A 573 -18.95 13.55 -4.12
N SER A 574 -20.03 13.06 -4.73
CA SER A 574 -20.28 11.63 -4.89
C SER A 574 -19.71 11.16 -6.21
N PHE A 575 -19.39 9.87 -6.31
CA PHE A 575 -18.85 9.30 -7.54
C PHE A 575 -19.68 8.09 -7.96
N VAL A 576 -20.07 8.07 -9.24
CA VAL A 576 -20.73 6.93 -9.88
C VAL A 576 -19.69 6.22 -10.74
N ILE A 577 -19.47 4.95 -10.46
CA ILE A 577 -18.53 4.09 -11.18
C ILE A 577 -19.39 3.15 -12.03
N VAL A 578 -19.08 3.07 -13.32
CA VAL A 578 -19.79 2.24 -14.28
C VAL A 578 -18.80 1.41 -15.09
N PHE A 579 -19.04 0.11 -15.13
CA PHE A 579 -18.36 -0.83 -16.00
C PHE A 579 -19.31 -1.26 -17.12
N LEU A 580 -18.88 -1.10 -18.36
CA LEU A 580 -19.69 -1.36 -19.55
C LEU A 580 -19.02 -2.41 -20.41
N ASN A 581 -19.68 -3.55 -20.65
CA ASN A 581 -19.27 -4.52 -21.67
C ASN A 581 -20.39 -4.70 -22.70
N VAL A 582 -20.55 -3.70 -23.56
CA VAL A 582 -21.66 -3.57 -24.51
C VAL A 582 -21.11 -3.44 -25.94
N LEU A 583 -21.85 -3.99 -26.91
CA LEU A 583 -21.66 -3.71 -28.34
C LEU A 583 -22.87 -2.93 -28.84
N GLY A 584 -22.66 -1.80 -29.52
CA GLY A 584 -23.75 -0.96 -30.03
C GLY A 584 -24.08 0.22 -29.10
N VAL A 585 -25.36 0.54 -28.95
CA VAL A 585 -25.82 1.73 -28.21
C VAL A 585 -26.12 1.35 -26.77
N CYS A 586 -25.55 2.09 -25.83
CA CYS A 586 -25.82 2.01 -24.40
C CYS A 586 -26.51 3.29 -23.93
N PHE A 587 -27.56 3.14 -23.14
CA PHE A 587 -28.30 4.23 -22.51
C PHE A 587 -28.32 4.02 -21.00
N PHE A 588 -27.99 5.06 -20.24
CA PHE A 588 -28.17 5.05 -18.80
C PHE A 588 -28.60 6.43 -18.27
N ASP A 589 -29.52 6.41 -17.32
CA ASP A 589 -30.11 7.61 -16.72
C ASP A 589 -29.63 7.77 -15.27
N LEU A 590 -28.80 8.78 -15.03
CA LEU A 590 -28.29 9.10 -13.70
C LEU A 590 -29.12 10.16 -12.96
N THR A 591 -30.27 10.57 -13.49
CA THR A 591 -31.11 11.65 -12.92
C THR A 591 -31.64 11.30 -11.52
N SER A 592 -31.84 10.02 -11.22
CA SER A 592 -32.25 9.55 -9.89
C SER A 592 -31.14 9.66 -8.84
N VAL A 593 -29.88 9.81 -9.27
CA VAL A 593 -28.69 9.78 -8.42
C VAL A 593 -27.98 11.14 -8.37
N CYS A 594 -27.90 11.85 -9.49
CA CYS A 594 -27.06 13.03 -9.67
C CYS A 594 -27.86 14.19 -10.28
N SER A 595 -27.63 15.41 -9.80
CA SER A 595 -28.24 16.62 -10.38
C SER A 595 -27.44 17.15 -11.58
N SER A 596 -26.12 17.00 -11.51
CA SER A 596 -25.18 17.23 -12.60
C SER A 596 -24.10 16.14 -12.56
N VAL A 597 -23.52 15.84 -13.72
CA VAL A 597 -22.52 14.79 -13.89
C VAL A 597 -21.32 15.32 -14.67
N THR A 598 -20.13 15.03 -14.17
CA THR A 598 -18.86 15.35 -14.83
C THR A 598 -18.02 14.07 -14.95
N PRO A 599 -17.68 13.61 -16.16
CA PRO A 599 -16.77 12.46 -16.31
C PRO A 599 -15.39 12.82 -15.75
N ARG A 600 -14.86 12.02 -14.82
CA ARG A 600 -13.52 12.16 -14.23
C ARG A 600 -12.54 11.12 -14.72
N LEU A 601 -13.04 10.00 -15.23
CA LEU A 601 -12.25 8.95 -15.85
C LEU A 601 -13.10 8.27 -16.91
N VAL A 602 -12.52 8.05 -18.08
CA VAL A 602 -13.11 7.28 -19.17
C VAL A 602 -11.99 6.41 -19.73
N TYR A 603 -12.14 5.09 -19.61
CA TYR A 603 -11.12 4.13 -20.04
C TYR A 603 -11.76 2.93 -20.75
N PRO A 604 -11.32 2.57 -21.96
CA PRO A 604 -10.53 3.42 -22.86
C PRO A 604 -11.27 4.73 -23.19
N SER A 605 -10.53 5.72 -23.67
CA SER A 605 -11.09 7.04 -24.02
C SER A 605 -12.22 6.92 -25.05
N VAL A 606 -13.29 7.68 -24.84
CA VAL A 606 -14.47 7.73 -25.73
C VAL A 606 -14.63 9.16 -26.25
N GLU A 607 -14.64 9.33 -27.57
CA GLU A 607 -14.61 10.65 -28.24
C GLU A 607 -15.75 11.59 -27.79
N ASN A 608 -16.95 11.04 -27.60
CA ASN A 608 -18.14 11.80 -27.21
C ASN A 608 -18.31 11.97 -25.69
N LEU A 609 -17.30 11.63 -24.89
CA LEU A 609 -17.36 11.74 -23.43
C LEU A 609 -16.12 12.46 -22.88
N PRO A 610 -16.10 13.81 -22.96
CA PRO A 610 -14.94 14.58 -22.53
C PRO A 610 -14.74 14.50 -21.02
N VAL A 611 -13.52 14.14 -20.61
CA VAL A 611 -13.09 14.16 -19.21
C VAL A 611 -13.00 15.61 -18.71
N ASP A 612 -13.36 15.83 -17.45
CA ASP A 612 -13.34 17.10 -16.72
C ASP A 612 -14.25 18.20 -17.27
N LYS A 613 -15.20 17.85 -18.14
CA LYS A 613 -16.24 18.78 -18.62
C LYS A 613 -17.62 18.35 -18.11
N PRO A 614 -18.37 19.25 -17.45
CA PRO A 614 -19.72 18.92 -17.00
C PRO A 614 -20.62 18.66 -18.21
N MET A 615 -21.44 17.63 -18.12
CA MET A 615 -22.37 17.29 -19.20
C MET A 615 -23.63 18.14 -19.13
N SER A 616 -24.21 18.41 -20.30
CA SER A 616 -25.48 19.15 -20.41
C SER A 616 -26.70 18.34 -19.93
N THR A 617 -26.55 17.03 -19.75
CA THR A 617 -27.61 16.10 -19.38
C THR A 617 -27.06 14.96 -18.52
N THR A 618 -27.89 14.49 -17.58
CA THR A 618 -27.67 13.29 -16.75
C THR A 618 -28.09 11.99 -17.45
N LYS A 619 -28.73 12.11 -18.62
CA LYS A 619 -29.07 11.00 -19.52
C LYS A 619 -27.97 10.81 -20.53
N ILE A 620 -27.30 9.66 -20.47
CA ILE A 620 -26.04 9.41 -21.17
C ILE A 620 -26.28 8.41 -22.28
N HIS A 621 -25.85 8.79 -23.49
CA HIS A 621 -25.98 8.00 -24.70
C HIS A 621 -24.59 7.72 -25.26
N LEU A 622 -24.14 6.47 -25.21
CA LEU A 622 -22.84 6.05 -25.73
C LEU A 622 -23.04 5.03 -26.85
N LYS A 623 -22.18 5.11 -27.87
CA LYS A 623 -22.15 4.14 -28.97
C LYS A 623 -20.76 3.53 -29.04
N PHE A 624 -20.70 2.21 -28.96
CA PHE A 624 -19.46 1.44 -29.03
C PHE A 624 -19.41 0.64 -30.32
N GLU A 625 -18.36 0.84 -31.11
CA GLU A 625 -18.12 0.13 -32.37
C GLU A 625 -17.54 -1.27 -32.16
N LYS A 626 -16.88 -1.49 -31.02
CA LYS A 626 -16.27 -2.76 -30.63
C LYS A 626 -16.73 -3.14 -29.23
N ARG A 627 -16.87 -4.46 -29.01
CA ARG A 627 -17.15 -5.00 -27.68
C ARG A 627 -15.86 -5.05 -26.88
N ILE A 628 -15.58 -3.97 -26.18
CA ILE A 628 -14.48 -3.85 -25.22
C ILE A 628 -15.06 -3.36 -23.91
N THR A 629 -14.44 -3.74 -22.79
CA THR A 629 -14.91 -3.27 -21.49
C THR A 629 -14.45 -1.84 -21.26
N HIS A 630 -15.39 -0.98 -20.87
CA HIS A 630 -15.12 0.40 -20.50
C HIS A 630 -15.34 0.60 -19.01
N LEU A 631 -14.51 1.41 -18.39
CA LEU A 631 -14.66 1.96 -17.06
C LEU A 631 -14.90 3.46 -17.18
N ILE A 632 -15.99 3.92 -16.57
CA ILE A 632 -16.32 5.33 -16.50
C ILE A 632 -16.57 5.72 -15.06
N VAL A 633 -15.91 6.79 -14.60
CA VAL A 633 -16.14 7.37 -13.28
C VAL A 633 -16.70 8.77 -13.47
N PHE A 634 -17.91 8.99 -12.99
CA PHE A 634 -18.57 10.30 -12.96
C PHE A 634 -18.47 10.90 -11.56
N GLU A 635 -18.12 12.17 -11.47
CA GLU A 635 -18.40 12.98 -10.29
C GLU A 635 -19.82 13.54 -10.38
N CYS A 636 -20.54 13.43 -9.27
CA CYS A 636 -21.89 13.90 -9.09
C CYS A 636 -21.95 14.99 -8.01
N THR A 637 -22.59 16.09 -8.36
CA THR A 637 -22.89 17.23 -7.48
C THR A 637 -24.36 17.38 -7.21
#